data_AF-A0A5S3WWF2-F1
#
_entry.id   AF-A0A5S3WWF2-F1
#
_cell.length_a   1.000
_cell.length_b   1.000
_cell.length_c   1.000
_cell.angle_alpha   90.00
_cell.angle_beta   90.00
_cell.angle_gamma   90.00
#
_symmetry.space_group_name_H-M   'P 1'
#
loop_
_entity.id
_entity.type
_entity.pdbx_description
1 polymer ?
#
loop_
_entity_poly.entity_id
_entity_poly.type
_entity_poly.pdbx_seq_one_letter_code
_entity_poly.pdbx_strand_id
1 'polypeptide(L)'
;MIFYIVIKERRVIQSEQDQLIYLDANATTPVLPEIAKVVVHTMQVCFGNPSSAHITGVQAKHLMEEARNKGREVIGATSGELLFTSGATEGIQTAIVSALSDYVQQSNKQYAHPVLMYGATEHKAVPNTLKHWNRLLGLNAQILEIPVDSKGLLDLDFIAEHIEQAVMICTMAANNETGVKQDLARLEQVIREGNTQTAWMVDCVQALGKLPLKLSQTTIDYAPFSGHKLYAPKGIGFLYIRNGSPYTPFIAGGGQESGMRSGTENIPGIAALSKLFDMLLDKENSPFNPVAQLEKHRSMLAEAVETTFKQVTFHHDFALSVPTTLNFSVDHLTSKEVIDLLDAAGIRVSGGSACSSGSSRSFVLDAMNAPDWHSENAIRLSFGPADSEAQIRHACDTLKSLKPILENNCLVVSDSTAPEQEACAVGLTQLRHQGACCWLYVTTDKQAVIIDPVPELVPRLQRLLDKQGLGCSALLKTYLSEQAADAVNLLAHNLTDERARDEFGWPEGEPDGLLQGALKKLSQADSNSQERCYLLMQGEDVSACFVGKLLLPQGLGDSQGETSRAMSMAANLLRLNEVLDDNSLICSALDYQQCFAINWHAQVQISPLLGRLLNGACSTDEFVEQKVAIDRDSTTFRERFLGALMDSAVPSVQSLNKAAAEDWLHSHQGVIIDCREPYESDVSRRGITELFGELASGRVLNIPLSRMTDVLSNGALNSSQHYLLVCRTGNRSMQAGNTLALLGFDKVVNLAGGLALN
;
A
#
# COMPACT_ATOMS: atom_id res chain seq x y z
N MET A 1 32.25 -6.54 31.54
CA MET A 1 31.63 -5.46 30.75
C MET A 1 30.88 -5.99 29.52
N ILE A 2 31.49 -6.83 28.68
CA ILE A 2 30.85 -7.45 27.50
C ILE A 2 29.60 -8.29 27.83
N PHE A 3 29.62 -9.10 28.90
CA PHE A 3 28.45 -9.87 29.34
C PHE A 3 27.25 -9.01 29.80
N TYR A 4 27.51 -7.82 30.36
CA TYR A 4 26.44 -6.91 30.82
C TYR A 4 25.81 -6.14 29.67
N ILE A 5 26.57 -5.83 28.61
CA ILE A 5 26.08 -5.19 27.39
C ILE A 5 25.17 -6.15 26.61
N VAL A 6 25.57 -7.41 26.45
CA VAL A 6 24.78 -8.44 25.74
C VAL A 6 23.44 -8.76 26.44
N ILE A 7 23.40 -8.74 27.78
CA ILE A 7 22.15 -8.96 28.54
C ILE A 7 21.22 -7.74 28.43
N LYS A 8 21.77 -6.52 28.39
CA LYS A 8 21.00 -5.29 28.24
C LYS A 8 20.44 -5.16 26.81
N GLU A 9 21.25 -5.44 25.78
CA GLU A 9 20.80 -5.52 24.38
C GLU A 9 19.76 -6.62 24.17
N ARG A 10 19.94 -7.82 24.76
CA ARG A 10 18.91 -8.87 24.71
C ARG A 10 17.58 -8.44 25.33
N ARG A 11 17.60 -7.76 26.48
CA ARG A 11 16.36 -7.28 27.12
C ARG A 11 15.67 -6.20 26.30
N VAL A 12 16.42 -5.33 25.62
CA VAL A 12 15.87 -4.29 24.73
C VAL A 12 15.25 -4.92 23.48
N ILE A 13 15.96 -5.82 22.79
CA ILE A 13 15.43 -6.54 21.61
C ILE A 13 14.20 -7.37 21.97
N GLN A 14 14.20 -8.01 23.14
CA GLN A 14 13.08 -8.82 23.61
C GLN A 14 11.89 -7.95 24.05
N SER A 15 12.11 -6.80 24.69
CA SER A 15 11.03 -5.84 25.00
C SER A 15 10.44 -5.17 23.76
N GLU A 16 11.24 -4.96 22.70
CA GLU A 16 10.74 -4.47 21.41
C GLU A 16 9.96 -5.55 20.64
N GLN A 17 10.37 -6.81 20.72
CA GLN A 17 9.62 -7.95 20.17
C GLN A 17 8.33 -8.25 20.93
N ASP A 18 8.31 -8.05 22.25
CA ASP A 18 7.11 -8.24 23.08
C ASP A 18 6.05 -7.14 22.86
N GLN A 19 6.42 -6.03 22.21
CA GLN A 19 5.51 -4.91 21.87
C GLN A 19 4.98 -4.94 20.43
N LEU A 20 5.60 -5.69 19.52
CA LEU A 20 5.26 -5.76 18.11
C LEU A 20 4.32 -6.93 17.80
N ILE A 21 3.13 -6.64 17.29
CA ILE A 21 2.20 -7.64 16.78
C ILE A 21 2.40 -7.76 15.27
N TYR A 22 3.14 -8.77 14.84
CA TYR A 22 3.44 -8.97 13.41
C TYR A 22 2.43 -9.91 12.74
N LEU A 23 1.50 -9.36 11.96
CA LEU A 23 0.47 -10.08 11.23
C LEU A 23 0.62 -9.91 9.70
N ASP A 24 1.87 -9.97 9.22
CA ASP A 24 2.21 -9.96 7.78
C ASP A 24 3.10 -11.16 7.39
N ALA A 25 2.86 -12.32 8.01
CA ALA A 25 3.64 -13.55 7.82
C ALA A 25 3.67 -14.06 6.36
N ASN A 26 2.66 -13.72 5.53
CA ASN A 26 2.66 -14.08 4.11
C ASN A 26 3.68 -13.27 3.29
N ALA A 27 4.08 -12.07 3.74
CA ALA A 27 5.19 -11.32 3.15
C ALA A 27 6.52 -11.95 3.55
N THR A 28 6.76 -12.12 4.85
CA THR A 28 7.92 -12.82 5.41
C THR A 28 7.66 -13.16 6.87
N THR A 29 8.33 -14.15 7.41
CA THR A 29 8.33 -14.46 8.85
C THR A 29 9.66 -14.06 9.51
N PRO A 30 9.68 -13.78 10.82
CA PRO A 30 10.93 -13.70 11.58
C PRO A 30 11.64 -15.06 11.60
N VAL A 31 12.96 -15.09 11.79
CA VAL A 31 13.69 -16.36 11.93
C VAL A 31 13.47 -16.92 13.32
N LEU A 32 13.09 -18.20 13.44
CA LEU A 32 12.92 -18.82 14.78
C LEU A 32 14.28 -18.85 15.52
N PRO A 33 14.31 -18.59 16.84
CA PRO A 33 15.56 -18.54 17.60
C PRO A 33 16.43 -19.80 17.46
N GLU A 34 15.80 -20.98 17.46
CA GLU A 34 16.51 -22.26 17.29
C GLU A 34 17.12 -22.41 15.88
N ILE A 35 16.47 -21.87 14.84
CA ILE A 35 17.02 -21.82 13.49
C ILE A 35 18.19 -20.83 13.42
N ALA A 36 18.04 -19.64 14.02
CA ALA A 36 19.09 -18.63 14.06
C ALA A 36 20.37 -19.14 14.76
N LYS A 37 20.22 -19.90 15.86
CA LYS A 37 21.37 -20.53 16.55
C LYS A 37 22.14 -21.47 15.62
N VAL A 38 21.44 -22.30 14.85
CA VAL A 38 22.07 -23.21 13.87
C VAL A 38 22.77 -22.42 12.79
N VAL A 39 22.13 -21.39 12.22
CA VAL A 39 22.75 -20.52 11.21
C VAL A 39 24.06 -19.91 11.71
N VAL A 40 24.05 -19.29 12.90
CA VAL A 40 25.25 -18.67 13.49
C VAL A 40 26.33 -19.71 13.74
N HIS A 41 25.97 -20.88 14.29
CA HIS A 41 26.91 -21.96 14.51
C HIS A 41 27.53 -22.44 13.20
N THR A 42 26.74 -22.61 12.15
CA THR A 42 27.22 -23.02 10.83
C THR A 42 28.16 -21.99 10.21
N MET A 43 27.86 -20.68 10.36
CA MET A 43 28.73 -19.61 9.89
C MET A 43 30.09 -19.58 10.60
N GLN A 44 30.14 -19.87 11.90
CA GLN A 44 31.35 -19.72 12.71
C GLN A 44 32.18 -21.01 12.80
N VAL A 45 31.52 -22.17 12.84
CA VAL A 45 32.13 -23.45 13.19
C VAL A 45 32.07 -24.44 12.02
N CYS A 46 30.93 -24.55 11.33
CA CYS A 46 30.74 -25.49 10.20
C CYS A 46 30.84 -24.80 8.82
N PHE A 47 31.75 -23.85 8.67
CA PHE A 47 31.86 -22.96 7.49
C PHE A 47 32.45 -23.62 6.22
N GLY A 48 32.65 -24.94 6.23
CA GLY A 48 33.35 -25.66 5.17
C GLY A 48 32.68 -25.54 3.80
N ASN A 49 33.50 -25.60 2.74
CA ASN A 49 33.01 -25.74 1.37
C ASN A 49 32.71 -27.23 1.09
N PRO A 50 31.47 -27.61 0.68
CA PRO A 50 31.10 -29.00 0.39
C PRO A 50 31.96 -29.69 -0.70
N SER A 51 32.58 -28.90 -1.56
CA SER A 51 33.46 -29.39 -2.63
C SER A 51 34.87 -29.78 -2.15
N SER A 52 35.23 -29.42 -0.91
CA SER A 52 36.55 -29.73 -0.35
C SER A 52 36.66 -31.17 0.17
N ALA A 53 37.77 -31.85 -0.14
CA ALA A 53 38.02 -33.23 0.30
C ALA A 53 38.43 -33.38 1.78
N HIS A 54 38.80 -32.29 2.46
CA HIS A 54 39.17 -32.33 3.88
C HIS A 54 37.93 -32.44 4.78
N ILE A 55 38.14 -32.82 6.05
CA ILE A 55 37.06 -33.11 7.01
C ILE A 55 36.01 -32.00 7.12
N THR A 56 36.42 -30.72 7.11
CA THR A 56 35.47 -29.58 7.17
C THR A 56 34.55 -29.51 5.96
N GLY A 57 35.04 -29.86 4.76
CA GLY A 57 34.20 -29.90 3.55
C GLY A 57 33.28 -31.12 3.54
N VAL A 58 33.78 -32.27 3.98
CA VAL A 58 32.98 -33.50 4.16
C VAL A 58 31.84 -33.27 5.16
N GLN A 59 32.08 -32.57 6.26
CA GLN A 59 31.06 -32.20 7.24
C GLN A 59 29.97 -31.30 6.63
N ALA A 60 30.37 -30.28 5.86
CA ALA A 60 29.43 -29.40 5.16
C ALA A 60 28.58 -30.16 4.13
N LYS A 61 29.22 -31.05 3.36
CA LYS A 61 28.52 -31.94 2.41
C LYS A 61 27.53 -32.86 3.11
N HIS A 62 27.90 -33.44 4.25
CA HIS A 62 27.00 -34.29 5.03
C HIS A 62 25.75 -33.53 5.49
N LEU A 63 25.92 -32.32 6.04
CA LEU A 63 24.81 -31.46 6.45
C LEU A 63 23.88 -31.11 5.28
N MET A 64 24.45 -30.83 4.10
CA MET A 64 23.68 -30.55 2.89
C MET A 64 22.83 -31.74 2.44
N GLU A 65 23.40 -32.95 2.41
CA GLU A 65 22.67 -34.16 2.02
C GLU A 65 21.62 -34.56 3.07
N GLU A 66 21.90 -34.35 4.36
CA GLU A 66 20.92 -34.53 5.43
C GLU A 66 19.71 -33.58 5.25
N ALA A 67 19.98 -32.30 4.98
CA ALA A 67 18.94 -31.31 4.69
C ALA A 67 18.10 -31.72 3.47
N ARG A 68 18.74 -32.24 2.41
CA ARG A 68 18.08 -32.72 1.19
C ARG A 68 17.13 -33.89 1.49
N ASN A 69 17.59 -34.87 2.27
CA ASN A 69 16.79 -36.04 2.66
C ASN A 69 15.58 -35.64 3.51
N LYS A 70 15.78 -34.78 4.52
CA LYS A 70 14.69 -34.26 5.37
C LYS A 70 13.68 -33.44 4.57
N GLY A 71 14.16 -32.57 3.66
CA GLY A 71 13.29 -31.79 2.80
C GLY A 71 12.39 -32.67 1.92
N ARG A 72 12.95 -33.76 1.38
CA ARG A 72 12.17 -34.77 0.63
C ARG A 72 11.12 -35.46 1.50
N GLU A 73 11.46 -35.80 2.73
CA GLU A 73 10.49 -36.39 3.67
C GLU A 73 9.34 -35.41 3.98
N VAL A 74 9.65 -34.15 4.27
CA VAL A 74 8.67 -33.09 4.57
C VAL A 74 7.67 -32.88 3.44
N ILE A 75 8.13 -32.90 2.18
CA ILE A 75 7.25 -32.70 1.00
C ILE A 75 6.63 -34.01 0.49
N GLY A 76 6.89 -35.15 1.15
CA GLY A 76 6.40 -36.46 0.74
C GLY A 76 6.96 -36.94 -0.60
N ALA A 77 8.24 -36.67 -0.88
CA ALA A 77 8.97 -37.02 -2.09
C ALA A 77 9.88 -38.26 -1.91
N THR A 78 9.40 -39.45 -2.27
CA THR A 78 10.17 -40.70 -2.31
C THR A 78 11.06 -40.81 -3.56
N SER A 79 10.79 -40.02 -4.60
CA SER A 79 11.60 -39.90 -5.83
C SER A 79 11.72 -38.43 -6.28
N GLY A 80 12.61 -38.17 -7.23
CA GLY A 80 12.90 -36.82 -7.73
C GLY A 80 14.07 -36.17 -7.01
N GLU A 81 14.45 -34.98 -7.49
CA GLU A 81 15.55 -34.19 -6.96
C GLU A 81 15.03 -33.03 -6.12
N LEU A 82 15.76 -32.68 -5.08
CA LEU A 82 15.55 -31.45 -4.32
C LEU A 82 16.77 -30.58 -4.53
N LEU A 83 16.60 -29.43 -5.18
CA LEU A 83 17.67 -28.51 -5.53
C LEU A 83 17.61 -27.27 -4.64
N PHE A 84 18.71 -26.90 -3.98
CA PHE A 84 18.74 -25.66 -3.20
C PHE A 84 18.85 -24.43 -4.11
N THR A 85 18.10 -23.37 -3.79
CA THR A 85 18.03 -22.12 -4.56
C THR A 85 18.15 -20.91 -3.62
N SER A 86 18.33 -19.70 -4.15
CA SER A 86 18.28 -18.47 -3.33
C SER A 86 16.87 -18.11 -2.84
N GLY A 87 15.84 -18.80 -3.32
CA GLY A 87 14.43 -18.56 -3.00
C GLY A 87 13.51 -19.04 -4.12
N ALA A 88 12.20 -18.95 -3.89
CA ALA A 88 11.22 -19.46 -4.84
C ALA A 88 11.24 -18.77 -6.21
N THR A 89 11.59 -17.47 -6.29
CA THR A 89 11.73 -16.79 -7.58
C THR A 89 12.79 -17.45 -8.47
N GLU A 90 13.93 -17.87 -7.91
CA GLU A 90 14.94 -18.65 -8.64
C GLU A 90 14.40 -20.04 -9.01
N GLY A 91 13.64 -20.68 -8.13
CA GLY A 91 12.97 -21.96 -8.41
C GLY A 91 11.97 -21.87 -9.58
N ILE A 92 11.12 -20.85 -9.61
CA ILE A 92 10.16 -20.57 -10.69
C ILE A 92 10.89 -20.35 -12.02
N GLN A 93 11.96 -19.55 -12.01
CA GLN A 93 12.81 -19.33 -13.19
C GLN A 93 13.40 -20.65 -13.71
N THR A 94 13.94 -21.46 -12.80
CA THR A 94 14.57 -22.75 -13.14
C THR A 94 13.56 -23.74 -13.70
N ALA A 95 12.36 -23.83 -13.11
CA ALA A 95 11.30 -24.71 -13.60
C ALA A 95 10.84 -24.32 -15.02
N ILE A 96 10.53 -23.03 -15.23
CA ILE A 96 10.05 -22.53 -16.52
C ILE A 96 11.13 -22.68 -17.59
N VAL A 97 12.38 -22.27 -17.34
CA VAL A 97 13.43 -22.38 -18.35
C VAL A 97 13.72 -23.85 -18.69
N SER A 98 13.61 -24.77 -17.72
CA SER A 98 13.79 -26.20 -17.95
C SER A 98 12.73 -26.76 -18.91
N ALA A 99 11.45 -26.51 -18.63
CA ALA A 99 10.36 -27.00 -19.46
C ALA A 99 10.39 -26.40 -20.88
N LEU A 100 10.63 -25.09 -21.00
CA LEU A 100 10.64 -24.42 -22.30
C LEU A 100 11.87 -24.78 -23.15
N SER A 101 13.04 -24.93 -22.51
CA SER A 101 14.27 -25.32 -23.24
C SER A 101 14.15 -26.74 -23.79
N ASP A 102 13.57 -27.66 -23.01
CA ASP A 102 13.30 -29.02 -23.47
C ASP A 102 12.41 -29.02 -24.71
N TYR A 103 11.27 -28.32 -24.65
CA TYR A 103 10.35 -28.20 -25.80
C TYR A 103 11.02 -27.63 -27.06
N VAL A 104 11.91 -26.65 -26.91
CA VAL A 104 12.62 -26.05 -28.05
C VAL A 104 13.67 -26.98 -28.66
N GLN A 105 14.32 -27.82 -27.84
CA GLN A 105 15.36 -28.74 -28.28
C GLN A 105 14.81 -30.00 -28.97
N GLN A 106 13.52 -30.29 -28.81
CA GLN A 106 12.87 -31.39 -29.51
C GLN A 106 12.87 -31.16 -31.03
N SER A 107 13.38 -32.14 -31.79
CA SER A 107 13.53 -32.07 -33.25
C SER A 107 12.20 -32.02 -33.99
N ASN A 108 11.16 -32.65 -33.44
CA ASN A 108 9.78 -32.57 -33.92
C ASN A 108 8.94 -31.83 -32.89
N LYS A 109 8.78 -30.51 -33.08
CA LYS A 109 7.88 -29.70 -32.24
C LYS A 109 6.48 -30.31 -32.27
N GLN A 110 5.99 -30.70 -31.09
CA GLN A 110 4.74 -31.43 -30.96
C GLN A 110 3.53 -30.59 -31.38
N TYR A 111 3.57 -29.27 -31.18
CA TYR A 111 2.42 -28.38 -31.39
C TYR A 111 2.72 -27.32 -32.46
N ALA A 112 1.79 -27.17 -33.40
CA ALA A 112 1.83 -26.09 -34.39
C ALA A 112 1.69 -24.70 -33.73
N HIS A 113 0.87 -24.62 -32.67
CA HIS A 113 0.62 -23.41 -31.90
C HIS A 113 0.77 -23.71 -30.40
N PRO A 114 1.99 -23.70 -29.85
CA PRO A 114 2.19 -24.04 -28.44
C PRO A 114 1.52 -23.02 -27.52
N VAL A 115 0.96 -23.50 -26.42
CA VAL A 115 0.31 -22.70 -25.38
C VAL A 115 1.10 -22.80 -24.06
N LEU A 116 1.19 -21.69 -23.34
CA LEU A 116 1.69 -21.59 -21.97
C LEU A 116 0.58 -21.05 -21.09
N MET A 117 0.23 -21.77 -20.01
CA MET A 117 -0.86 -21.37 -19.13
C MET A 117 -0.34 -20.97 -17.74
N TYR A 118 -0.97 -19.98 -17.12
CA TYR A 118 -0.76 -19.66 -15.70
C TYR A 118 -2.07 -19.22 -15.04
N GLY A 119 -2.25 -19.46 -13.75
CA GLY A 119 -3.42 -18.96 -13.00
C GLY A 119 -3.49 -17.43 -12.91
N ALA A 120 -4.66 -16.83 -13.08
CA ALA A 120 -4.86 -15.38 -12.98
C ALA A 120 -4.36 -14.77 -11.65
N THR A 121 -4.39 -15.56 -10.58
CA THR A 121 -3.98 -15.14 -9.23
C THR A 121 -2.54 -15.50 -8.88
N GLU A 122 -1.72 -15.94 -9.83
CA GLU A 122 -0.31 -16.31 -9.59
C GLU A 122 0.53 -15.13 -9.08
N HIS A 123 1.62 -15.45 -8.38
CA HIS A 123 2.61 -14.43 -8.05
C HIS A 123 3.22 -13.86 -9.34
N LYS A 124 3.41 -12.53 -9.40
CA LYS A 124 3.94 -11.80 -10.59
C LYS A 124 5.25 -12.37 -11.15
N ALA A 125 6.01 -13.13 -10.37
CA ALA A 125 7.18 -13.87 -10.86
C ALA A 125 6.81 -14.81 -12.02
N VAL A 126 5.72 -15.58 -11.90
CA VAL A 126 5.32 -16.60 -12.89
C VAL A 126 5.03 -16.00 -14.28
N PRO A 127 4.04 -15.10 -14.46
CA PRO A 127 3.72 -14.58 -15.79
C PRO A 127 4.86 -13.77 -16.41
N ASN A 128 5.64 -13.04 -15.59
CA ASN A 128 6.80 -12.31 -16.08
C ASN A 128 7.91 -13.24 -16.56
N THR A 129 8.16 -14.35 -15.84
CA THR A 129 9.12 -15.38 -16.25
C THR A 129 8.68 -16.09 -17.53
N LEU A 130 7.40 -16.48 -17.65
CA LEU A 130 6.85 -17.06 -18.88
C LEU A 130 7.03 -16.10 -20.07
N LYS A 131 6.61 -14.84 -19.94
CA LYS A 131 6.75 -13.81 -20.98
C LYS A 131 8.21 -13.57 -21.38
N HIS A 132 9.13 -13.60 -20.42
CA HIS A 132 10.55 -13.41 -20.66
C HIS A 132 11.17 -14.56 -21.46
N TRP A 133 11.00 -15.80 -20.99
CA TRP A 133 11.63 -16.97 -21.62
C TRP A 133 10.96 -17.41 -22.91
N ASN A 134 9.63 -17.27 -23.02
CA ASN A 134 8.91 -17.49 -24.28
C ASN A 134 9.51 -16.65 -25.42
N ARG A 135 9.86 -15.39 -25.11
CA ARG A 135 10.51 -14.46 -26.05
C ARG A 135 11.97 -14.84 -26.33
N LEU A 136 12.78 -15.04 -25.29
CA LEU A 136 14.22 -15.29 -25.45
C LEU A 136 14.53 -16.61 -26.16
N LEU A 137 13.73 -17.66 -25.90
CA LEU A 137 13.89 -18.97 -26.52
C LEU A 137 13.17 -19.08 -27.88
N GLY A 138 12.44 -18.05 -28.30
CA GLY A 138 11.79 -17.99 -29.61
C GLY A 138 10.68 -19.02 -29.81
N LEU A 139 9.96 -19.41 -28.74
CA LEU A 139 8.84 -20.36 -28.84
C LEU A 139 7.66 -19.73 -29.59
N ASN A 140 7.45 -18.42 -29.41
CA ASN A 140 6.27 -17.69 -29.89
C ASN A 140 4.96 -18.38 -29.44
N ALA A 141 4.96 -18.98 -28.25
CA ALA A 141 3.79 -19.62 -27.68
C ALA A 141 2.76 -18.57 -27.26
N GLN A 142 1.48 -18.91 -27.38
CA GLN A 142 0.40 -18.11 -26.82
C GLN A 142 0.43 -18.26 -25.29
N ILE A 143 0.46 -17.13 -24.57
CA ILE A 143 0.38 -17.14 -23.11
C ILE A 143 -1.07 -16.89 -22.73
N LEU A 144 -1.66 -17.86 -22.05
CA LEU A 144 -3.04 -17.81 -21.56
C LEU A 144 -3.06 -17.69 -20.04
N GLU A 145 -3.91 -16.80 -19.58
CA GLU A 145 -4.21 -16.60 -18.16
C GLU A 145 -5.48 -17.41 -17.85
N ILE A 146 -5.37 -18.40 -16.96
CA ILE A 146 -6.47 -19.25 -16.53
C ILE A 146 -7.33 -18.43 -15.57
N PRO A 147 -8.60 -18.14 -15.91
CA PRO A 147 -9.49 -17.39 -15.04
C PRO A 147 -9.73 -18.08 -13.70
N VAL A 148 -10.18 -17.31 -12.71
CA VAL A 148 -10.69 -17.84 -11.44
C VAL A 148 -12.15 -17.44 -11.25
N ASP A 149 -12.88 -18.25 -10.49
CA ASP A 149 -14.22 -17.88 -10.05
C ASP A 149 -14.19 -16.82 -8.93
N SER A 150 -15.37 -16.39 -8.47
CA SER A 150 -15.49 -15.42 -7.38
C SER A 150 -14.97 -15.92 -6.02
N LYS A 151 -14.60 -17.21 -5.91
CA LYS A 151 -13.99 -17.82 -4.73
C LYS A 151 -12.48 -17.97 -4.88
N GLY A 152 -11.91 -17.60 -6.03
CA GLY A 152 -10.48 -17.70 -6.33
C GLY A 152 -10.04 -19.09 -6.78
N LEU A 153 -10.96 -19.98 -7.15
CA LEU A 153 -10.64 -21.31 -7.69
C LEU A 153 -10.46 -21.25 -9.21
N LEU A 154 -9.45 -21.94 -9.73
CA LEU A 154 -9.15 -21.97 -11.17
C LEU A 154 -10.28 -22.62 -11.99
N ASP A 155 -10.56 -22.03 -13.14
CA ASP A 155 -11.51 -22.56 -14.11
C ASP A 155 -10.98 -23.84 -14.77
N LEU A 156 -11.60 -24.97 -14.43
CA LEU A 156 -11.23 -26.29 -14.94
C LEU A 156 -11.64 -26.49 -16.40
N ASP A 157 -12.74 -25.88 -16.84
CA ASP A 157 -13.23 -26.01 -18.22
C ASP A 157 -12.30 -25.26 -19.18
N PHE A 158 -11.82 -24.08 -18.76
CA PHE A 158 -10.81 -23.33 -19.49
C PHE A 158 -9.51 -24.13 -19.68
N ILE A 159 -9.06 -24.83 -18.63
CA ILE A 159 -7.89 -25.72 -18.72
C ILE A 159 -8.18 -26.84 -19.72
N ALA A 160 -9.32 -27.52 -19.61
CA ALA A 160 -9.69 -28.63 -20.49
C ALA A 160 -9.74 -28.21 -21.98
N GLU A 161 -10.17 -26.99 -22.27
CA GLU A 161 -10.23 -26.44 -23.64
C GLU A 161 -8.83 -26.24 -24.25
N HIS A 162 -7.85 -25.82 -23.46
CA HIS A 162 -6.54 -25.37 -23.98
C HIS A 162 -5.38 -26.34 -23.73
N ILE A 163 -5.58 -27.36 -22.88
CA ILE A 163 -4.51 -28.24 -22.42
C ILE A 163 -3.87 -29.09 -23.54
N GLU A 164 -4.61 -29.42 -24.61
CA GLU A 164 -4.12 -30.26 -25.71
C GLU A 164 -2.84 -29.69 -26.36
N GLN A 165 -2.74 -28.35 -26.46
CA GLN A 165 -1.59 -27.65 -27.06
C GLN A 165 -0.61 -27.09 -26.01
N ALA A 166 -0.84 -27.37 -24.73
CA ALA A 166 -0.09 -26.78 -23.64
C ALA A 166 1.27 -27.44 -23.44
N VAL A 167 2.32 -26.63 -23.54
CA VAL A 167 3.70 -27.04 -23.21
C VAL A 167 3.89 -27.03 -21.69
N MET A 168 3.37 -26.00 -21.03
CA MET A 168 3.50 -25.83 -19.59
C MET A 168 2.27 -25.16 -18.99
N ILE A 169 1.88 -25.61 -17.81
CA ILE A 169 0.88 -24.98 -16.93
C ILE A 169 1.52 -24.66 -15.58
N CYS A 170 1.34 -23.41 -15.14
CA CYS A 170 1.82 -22.91 -13.85
C CYS A 170 0.63 -22.57 -12.94
N THR A 171 0.52 -23.25 -11.81
CA THR A 171 -0.49 -22.96 -10.78
C THR A 171 0.17 -22.76 -9.43
N MET A 172 -0.58 -22.30 -8.43
CA MET A 172 -0.11 -22.19 -7.05
C MET A 172 -0.94 -23.10 -6.14
N ALA A 173 -0.31 -23.64 -5.10
CA ALA A 173 -1.02 -24.48 -4.13
C ALA A 173 -1.95 -23.66 -3.23
N ALA A 174 -1.51 -22.48 -2.82
CA ALA A 174 -2.31 -21.53 -2.06
C ALA A 174 -1.94 -20.08 -2.40
N ASN A 175 -2.95 -19.23 -2.56
CA ASN A 175 -2.75 -17.84 -2.88
C ASN A 175 -2.16 -17.05 -1.69
N ASN A 176 -1.14 -16.21 -1.94
CA ASN A 176 -0.46 -15.44 -0.90
C ASN A 176 -1.25 -14.24 -0.38
N GLU A 177 -2.35 -13.87 -1.04
CA GLU A 177 -3.16 -12.70 -0.72
C GLU A 177 -4.47 -13.07 -0.02
N THR A 178 -5.24 -14.01 -0.58
CA THR A 178 -6.52 -14.50 -0.04
C THR A 178 -6.39 -15.81 0.75
N GLY A 179 -5.26 -16.51 0.61
CA GLY A 179 -5.06 -17.82 1.23
C GLY A 179 -5.80 -18.97 0.54
N VAL A 180 -6.59 -18.71 -0.51
CA VAL A 180 -7.38 -19.72 -1.22
C VAL A 180 -6.48 -20.85 -1.71
N LYS A 181 -6.85 -22.09 -1.39
CA LYS A 181 -6.14 -23.32 -1.77
C LYS A 181 -6.73 -23.83 -3.08
N GLN A 182 -5.88 -24.14 -4.06
CA GLN A 182 -6.34 -24.79 -5.28
C GLN A 182 -6.59 -26.29 -5.04
N ASP A 183 -7.57 -26.86 -5.74
CA ASP A 183 -7.81 -28.31 -5.74
C ASP A 183 -6.80 -29.00 -6.67
N LEU A 184 -5.62 -29.29 -6.14
CA LEU A 184 -4.53 -29.90 -6.90
C LEU A 184 -4.91 -31.26 -7.50
N ALA A 185 -5.81 -32.02 -6.85
CA ALA A 185 -6.23 -33.32 -7.37
C ALA A 185 -7.12 -33.18 -8.61
N ARG A 186 -8.05 -32.22 -8.59
CA ARG A 186 -8.87 -31.91 -9.79
C ARG A 186 -8.05 -31.29 -10.91
N LEU A 187 -7.12 -30.38 -10.58
CA LEU A 187 -6.21 -29.81 -11.57
C LEU A 187 -5.39 -30.91 -12.25
N GLU A 188 -4.81 -31.81 -11.45
CA GLU A 188 -4.07 -32.96 -11.96
C GLU A 188 -4.93 -33.82 -12.89
N GLN A 189 -6.15 -34.15 -12.48
CA GLN A 189 -7.07 -34.94 -13.28
C GLN A 189 -7.30 -34.30 -14.65
N VAL A 190 -7.71 -33.04 -14.70
CA VAL A 190 -8.02 -32.32 -15.94
C VAL A 190 -6.78 -32.17 -16.83
N ILE A 191 -5.62 -31.84 -16.23
CA ILE A 191 -4.36 -31.72 -16.95
C ILE A 191 -3.98 -33.05 -17.60
N ARG A 192 -4.03 -34.16 -16.85
CA ARG A 192 -3.55 -35.46 -17.33
C ARG A 192 -4.55 -36.18 -18.24
N GLU A 193 -5.85 -35.92 -18.10
CA GLU A 193 -6.87 -36.40 -19.05
C GLU A 193 -6.72 -35.74 -20.43
N GLY A 194 -6.38 -34.45 -20.48
CA GLY A 194 -6.21 -33.72 -21.74
C GLY A 194 -4.81 -33.81 -22.35
N ASN A 195 -3.76 -33.79 -21.53
CA ASN A 195 -2.38 -33.89 -22.01
C ASN A 195 -1.39 -34.41 -20.95
N THR A 196 -0.95 -35.65 -21.14
CA THR A 196 0.02 -36.29 -20.23
C THR A 196 1.44 -35.71 -20.29
N GLN A 197 1.77 -34.95 -21.34
CA GLN A 197 3.11 -34.41 -21.58
C GLN A 197 3.28 -32.95 -21.13
N THR A 198 2.20 -32.25 -20.80
CA THR A 198 2.28 -30.85 -20.33
C THR A 198 3.09 -30.78 -19.03
N ALA A 199 4.14 -29.97 -19.00
CA ALA A 199 4.90 -29.73 -17.78
C ALA A 199 4.03 -28.97 -16.77
N TRP A 200 3.97 -29.44 -15.52
CA TRP A 200 3.17 -28.80 -14.48
C TRP A 200 4.05 -28.29 -13.33
N MET A 201 4.06 -26.96 -13.15
CA MET A 201 4.67 -26.32 -11.99
C MET A 201 3.60 -25.89 -11.00
N VAL A 202 3.80 -26.23 -9.72
CA VAL A 202 2.96 -25.76 -8.61
C VAL A 202 3.78 -24.91 -7.65
N ASP A 203 3.52 -23.60 -7.58
CA ASP A 203 4.09 -22.71 -6.57
C ASP A 203 3.60 -23.13 -5.17
N CYS A 204 4.51 -23.69 -4.37
CA CYS A 204 4.23 -24.21 -3.03
C CYS A 204 4.76 -23.29 -1.91
N VAL A 205 5.08 -22.04 -2.23
CA VAL A 205 5.62 -21.05 -1.28
C VAL A 205 4.72 -20.84 -0.06
N GLN A 206 3.40 -20.83 -0.25
CA GLN A 206 2.43 -20.71 0.84
C GLN A 206 1.85 -22.05 1.30
N ALA A 207 2.38 -23.19 0.80
CA ALA A 207 1.94 -24.51 1.20
C ALA A 207 2.83 -25.14 2.27
N LEU A 208 4.15 -24.88 2.23
CA LEU A 208 5.10 -25.48 3.19
C LEU A 208 4.70 -25.18 4.64
N GLY A 209 4.55 -26.25 5.45
CA GLY A 209 4.15 -26.16 6.85
C GLY A 209 2.71 -25.69 7.10
N LYS A 210 1.94 -25.38 6.05
CA LYS A 210 0.54 -24.92 6.11
C LYS A 210 -0.42 -25.93 5.51
N LEU A 211 0.04 -26.74 4.55
CA LEU A 211 -0.72 -27.77 3.87
C LEU A 211 0.04 -29.11 3.88
N PRO A 212 -0.67 -30.25 3.92
CA PRO A 212 -0.04 -31.54 3.70
C PRO A 212 0.46 -31.64 2.25
N LEU A 213 1.73 -31.97 2.09
CA LEU A 213 2.37 -32.16 0.79
C LEU A 213 2.70 -33.64 0.60
N LYS A 214 2.33 -34.20 -0.56
CA LYS A 214 2.62 -35.58 -0.94
C LYS A 214 3.03 -35.64 -2.41
N LEU A 215 4.13 -34.96 -2.75
CA LEU A 215 4.49 -34.73 -4.16
C LEU A 215 4.66 -36.03 -4.96
N SER A 216 5.10 -37.13 -4.34
CA SER A 216 5.21 -38.43 -5.02
C SER A 216 3.87 -39.04 -5.45
N GLN A 217 2.76 -38.57 -4.87
CA GLN A 217 1.41 -39.01 -5.21
C GLN A 217 0.77 -38.12 -6.27
N THR A 218 1.54 -37.21 -6.85
CA THR A 218 1.10 -36.26 -7.87
C THR A 218 1.99 -36.32 -9.09
N THR A 219 1.52 -35.76 -10.19
CA THR A 219 2.28 -35.56 -11.42
C THR A 219 2.88 -34.17 -11.52
N ILE A 220 2.99 -33.43 -10.42
CA ILE A 220 3.66 -32.12 -10.37
C ILE A 220 5.13 -32.32 -10.75
N ASP A 221 5.57 -31.68 -11.83
CA ASP A 221 6.93 -31.79 -12.34
C ASP A 221 7.89 -30.90 -11.55
N TYR A 222 7.42 -29.72 -11.14
CA TYR A 222 8.22 -28.73 -10.43
C TYR A 222 7.44 -28.11 -9.27
N ALA A 223 8.05 -28.01 -8.09
CA ALA A 223 7.45 -27.29 -6.96
C ALA A 223 8.50 -26.39 -6.27
N PRO A 224 8.47 -25.07 -6.50
CA PRO A 224 9.34 -24.13 -5.81
C PRO A 224 8.85 -23.82 -4.38
N PHE A 225 9.81 -23.60 -3.49
CA PHE A 225 9.62 -23.30 -2.07
C PHE A 225 10.54 -22.17 -1.61
N SER A 226 10.16 -21.50 -0.52
CA SER A 226 10.90 -20.37 0.04
C SER A 226 11.02 -20.48 1.56
N GLY A 227 12.25 -20.38 2.10
CA GLY A 227 12.49 -20.52 3.54
C GLY A 227 11.88 -19.38 4.37
N HIS A 228 11.98 -18.14 3.90
CA HIS A 228 11.52 -16.96 4.67
C HIS A 228 9.99 -16.80 4.76
N LYS A 229 9.21 -17.70 4.16
CA LYS A 229 7.76 -17.80 4.39
C LYS A 229 7.41 -18.75 5.55
N LEU A 230 8.40 -19.46 6.08
CA LEU A 230 8.25 -20.38 7.21
C LEU A 230 9.50 -20.37 8.11
N TYR A 231 9.77 -19.20 8.67
CA TYR A 231 10.74 -18.92 9.74
C TYR A 231 12.22 -19.27 9.48
N ALA A 232 12.59 -19.62 8.25
CA ALA A 232 13.98 -19.69 7.81
C ALA A 232 14.47 -18.31 7.31
N PRO A 233 15.79 -18.08 7.20
CA PRO A 233 16.33 -16.80 6.73
C PRO A 233 15.92 -16.51 5.27
N LYS A 234 15.95 -15.22 4.91
CA LYS A 234 15.86 -14.77 3.51
C LYS A 234 17.10 -15.23 2.73
N GLY A 235 16.96 -15.38 1.42
CA GLY A 235 18.07 -15.79 0.54
C GLY A 235 18.34 -17.30 0.49
N ILE A 236 17.38 -18.11 0.94
CA ILE A 236 17.40 -19.57 0.76
C ILE A 236 15.99 -20.11 0.44
N GLY A 237 15.93 -21.01 -0.51
CA GLY A 237 14.76 -21.81 -0.86
C GLY A 237 15.19 -23.14 -1.46
N PHE A 238 14.23 -23.87 -2.01
CA PHE A 238 14.51 -25.10 -2.74
C PHE A 238 13.46 -25.34 -3.82
N LEU A 239 13.82 -26.15 -4.81
CA LEU A 239 12.96 -26.58 -5.90
C LEU A 239 12.90 -28.10 -5.88
N TYR A 240 11.70 -28.66 -5.80
CA TYR A 240 11.48 -30.05 -6.12
C TYR A 240 11.39 -30.23 -7.64
N ILE A 241 12.06 -31.24 -8.17
CA ILE A 241 12.02 -31.64 -9.57
C ILE A 241 11.65 -33.11 -9.60
N ARG A 242 10.52 -33.46 -10.21
CA ARG A 242 10.09 -34.85 -10.30
C ARG A 242 11.08 -35.66 -11.13
N ASN A 243 11.27 -36.92 -10.76
CA ASN A 243 12.16 -37.81 -11.49
C ASN A 243 11.70 -37.96 -12.95
N GLY A 244 12.63 -37.77 -13.88
CA GLY A 244 12.36 -37.82 -15.32
C GLY A 244 11.82 -36.53 -15.93
N SER A 245 11.52 -35.50 -15.12
CA SER A 245 11.16 -34.19 -15.67
C SER A 245 12.40 -33.49 -16.26
N PRO A 246 12.25 -32.71 -17.36
CA PRO A 246 13.37 -32.03 -17.98
C PRO A 246 14.07 -31.05 -17.04
N TYR A 247 15.36 -30.82 -17.27
CA TYR A 247 16.13 -29.90 -16.44
C TYR A 247 17.16 -29.12 -17.25
N THR A 248 17.18 -27.80 -17.07
CA THR A 248 18.19 -26.89 -17.61
C THR A 248 18.73 -25.99 -16.49
N PRO A 249 20.04 -25.98 -16.22
CA PRO A 249 20.65 -25.08 -15.24
C PRO A 249 20.33 -23.61 -15.55
N PHE A 250 19.60 -22.93 -14.67
CA PHE A 250 19.38 -21.48 -14.76
C PHE A 250 20.67 -20.70 -14.44
N ILE A 251 21.46 -21.20 -13.48
CA ILE A 251 22.79 -20.68 -13.14
C ILE A 251 23.85 -21.72 -13.53
N ALA A 252 24.51 -21.48 -14.66
CA ALA A 252 25.63 -22.28 -15.14
C ALA A 252 26.96 -21.86 -14.46
N GLY A 253 27.92 -22.78 -14.35
CA GLY A 253 29.20 -22.50 -13.69
C GLY A 253 29.96 -23.75 -13.23
N GLY A 254 30.61 -23.64 -12.06
CA GLY A 254 31.64 -24.56 -11.58
C GLY A 254 31.18 -25.94 -11.08
N GLY A 255 29.96 -26.37 -11.37
CA GLY A 255 29.52 -27.74 -11.09
C GLY A 255 28.96 -28.01 -9.69
N GLN A 256 28.68 -26.97 -8.88
CA GLN A 256 27.99 -27.12 -7.59
C GLN A 256 26.58 -27.70 -7.75
N GLU A 257 26.02 -28.28 -6.69
CA GLU A 257 24.76 -29.05 -6.74
C GLU A 257 24.75 -30.06 -7.91
N SER A 258 25.83 -30.83 -8.08
CA SER A 258 26.00 -31.80 -9.19
C SER A 258 25.89 -31.18 -10.60
N GLY A 259 26.25 -29.90 -10.74
CA GLY A 259 26.13 -29.14 -11.98
C GLY A 259 24.72 -28.62 -12.27
N MET A 260 23.75 -28.89 -11.39
CA MET A 260 22.39 -28.41 -11.56
C MET A 260 22.31 -26.91 -11.28
N ARG A 261 22.88 -26.45 -10.17
CA ARG A 261 22.84 -25.04 -9.78
C ARG A 261 24.20 -24.58 -9.28
N SER A 262 24.93 -23.86 -10.12
CA SER A 262 26.30 -23.44 -9.82
C SER A 262 26.39 -22.30 -8.80
N GLY A 263 27.57 -22.13 -8.22
CA GLY A 263 27.86 -21.17 -7.16
C GLY A 263 27.99 -21.86 -5.81
N THR A 264 28.95 -21.42 -4.99
CA THR A 264 29.21 -22.00 -3.66
C THR A 264 27.94 -22.06 -2.84
N GLU A 265 27.65 -23.24 -2.29
CA GLU A 265 26.40 -23.53 -1.60
C GLU A 265 26.26 -22.68 -0.33
N ASN A 266 25.07 -22.11 -0.11
CA ASN A 266 24.76 -21.33 1.08
C ASN A 266 24.54 -22.26 2.28
N ILE A 267 25.63 -22.84 2.79
CA ILE A 267 25.60 -23.84 3.86
C ILE A 267 24.90 -23.34 5.14
N PRO A 268 25.05 -22.08 5.59
CA PRO A 268 24.23 -21.53 6.67
C PRO A 268 22.73 -21.52 6.37
N GLY A 269 22.33 -21.15 5.15
CA GLY A 269 20.93 -21.19 4.72
C GLY A 269 20.38 -22.62 4.65
N ILE A 270 21.18 -23.56 4.13
CA ILE A 270 20.81 -24.99 4.05
C ILE A 270 20.68 -25.61 5.45
N ALA A 271 21.57 -25.26 6.38
CA ALA A 271 21.45 -25.67 7.78
C ALA A 271 20.16 -25.15 8.43
N ALA A 272 19.76 -23.92 8.06
CA ALA A 272 18.49 -23.35 8.50
C ALA A 272 17.28 -24.15 8.01
N LEU A 273 17.27 -24.52 6.73
CA LEU A 273 16.24 -25.38 6.15
C LEU A 273 16.24 -26.77 6.81
N SER A 274 17.42 -27.36 7.03
CA SER A 274 17.55 -28.65 7.74
C SER A 274 16.87 -28.60 9.12
N LYS A 275 17.15 -27.54 9.90
CA LYS A 275 16.54 -27.35 11.22
C LYS A 275 15.03 -27.10 11.14
N LEU A 276 14.57 -26.36 10.13
CA LEU A 276 13.14 -26.18 9.87
C LEU A 276 12.46 -27.51 9.55
N PHE A 277 13.08 -28.35 8.72
CA PHE A 277 12.54 -29.66 8.36
C PHE A 277 12.48 -30.59 9.57
N ASP A 278 13.50 -30.59 10.44
CA ASP A 278 13.45 -31.32 11.72
C ASP A 278 12.22 -30.92 12.55
N MET A 279 11.95 -29.62 12.66
CA MET A 279 10.80 -29.10 13.41
C MET A 279 9.45 -29.48 12.78
N LEU A 280 9.38 -29.63 11.46
CA LEU A 280 8.18 -30.06 10.76
C LEU A 280 7.94 -31.57 10.88
N LEU A 281 9.01 -32.36 10.98
CA LEU A 281 8.95 -33.82 11.12
C LEU A 281 8.71 -34.26 12.58
N ASP A 282 9.14 -33.45 13.56
CA ASP A 282 8.92 -33.71 14.99
C ASP A 282 7.47 -33.44 15.41
N LYS A 283 6.65 -34.49 15.44
CA LYS A 283 5.22 -34.39 15.79
C LYS A 283 4.95 -34.12 17.27
N GLU A 284 5.92 -34.37 18.15
CA GLU A 284 5.74 -34.27 19.60
C GLU A 284 6.13 -32.89 20.12
N ASN A 285 7.22 -32.32 19.59
CA ASN A 285 7.77 -31.05 20.06
C ASN A 285 7.80 -29.97 18.97
N SER A 286 7.00 -30.10 17.92
CA SER A 286 6.90 -29.08 16.87
C SER A 286 6.50 -27.73 17.46
N PRO A 287 7.18 -26.62 17.10
CA PRO A 287 6.68 -25.28 17.41
C PRO A 287 5.46 -24.90 16.55
N PHE A 288 5.13 -25.68 15.51
CA PHE A 288 4.05 -25.37 14.58
C PHE A 288 2.72 -25.91 15.09
N ASN A 289 1.71 -25.05 15.14
CA ASN A 289 0.38 -25.42 15.58
C ASN A 289 -0.31 -26.33 14.55
N PRO A 290 -1.12 -27.31 14.99
CA PRO A 290 -1.95 -28.11 14.08
C PRO A 290 -3.04 -27.23 13.43
N VAL A 291 -3.53 -27.66 12.27
CA VAL A 291 -4.53 -26.93 11.46
C VAL A 291 -5.74 -26.48 12.29
N ALA A 292 -6.30 -27.34 13.14
CA ALA A 292 -7.45 -27.01 13.98
C ALA A 292 -7.19 -25.84 14.94
N GLN A 293 -5.97 -25.74 15.49
CA GLN A 293 -5.59 -24.62 16.35
C GLN A 293 -5.38 -23.35 15.53
N LEU A 294 -4.81 -23.45 14.32
CA LEU A 294 -4.70 -22.31 13.41
C LEU A 294 -6.07 -21.78 12.97
N GLU A 295 -7.07 -22.64 12.76
CA GLU A 295 -8.45 -22.24 12.48
C GLU A 295 -9.10 -21.51 13.67
N LYS A 296 -8.82 -21.95 14.90
CA LYS A 296 -9.23 -21.24 16.11
C LYS A 296 -8.57 -19.85 16.19
N HIS A 297 -7.27 -19.76 15.94
CA HIS A 297 -6.55 -18.47 15.89
C HIS A 297 -7.15 -17.53 14.84
N ARG A 298 -7.42 -18.04 13.62
CA ARG A 298 -8.08 -17.29 12.56
C ARG A 298 -9.45 -16.75 12.99
N SER A 299 -10.25 -17.58 13.64
CA SER A 299 -11.60 -17.22 14.09
C SER A 299 -11.55 -16.13 15.16
N MET A 300 -10.60 -16.21 16.10
CA MET A 300 -10.39 -15.16 17.11
C MET A 300 -10.00 -13.81 16.49
N LEU A 301 -9.09 -13.84 15.50
CA LEU A 301 -8.67 -12.63 14.79
C LEU A 301 -9.81 -12.04 13.93
N ALA A 302 -10.57 -12.88 13.24
CA ALA A 302 -11.73 -12.45 12.46
C ALA A 302 -12.76 -11.74 13.37
N GLU A 303 -13.12 -12.36 14.50
CA GLU A 303 -14.04 -11.77 15.48
C GLU A 303 -13.50 -10.44 16.04
N ALA A 304 -12.20 -10.34 16.31
CA ALA A 304 -11.58 -9.11 16.78
C ALA A 304 -11.64 -8.00 15.73
N VAL A 305 -11.39 -8.32 14.45
CA VAL A 305 -11.51 -7.38 13.32
C VAL A 305 -12.96 -6.91 13.18
N GLU A 306 -13.93 -7.82 13.15
CA GLU A 306 -15.37 -7.49 13.07
C GLU A 306 -15.83 -6.65 14.27
N THR A 307 -15.39 -6.99 15.49
CA THR A 307 -15.71 -6.24 16.71
C THR A 307 -15.20 -4.80 16.62
N THR A 308 -14.01 -4.61 16.04
CA THR A 308 -13.32 -3.32 15.97
C THR A 308 -13.93 -2.41 14.90
N PHE A 309 -14.20 -2.94 13.71
CA PHE A 309 -14.59 -2.15 12.55
C PHE A 309 -16.10 -2.22 12.20
N LYS A 310 -16.86 -3.15 12.79
CA LYS A 310 -18.30 -3.45 12.55
C LYS A 310 -18.67 -3.90 11.14
N GLN A 311 -18.33 -3.14 10.10
CA GLN A 311 -18.68 -3.42 8.69
C GLN A 311 -17.43 -3.87 7.94
N VAL A 312 -17.21 -5.18 7.94
CA VAL A 312 -16.04 -5.84 7.36
C VAL A 312 -16.51 -6.84 6.32
N THR A 313 -15.91 -6.80 5.14
CA THR A 313 -16.15 -7.77 4.08
C THR A 313 -14.92 -8.65 3.91
N PHE A 314 -15.03 -9.96 4.17
CA PHE A 314 -13.97 -10.91 3.86
C PHE A 314 -14.06 -11.37 2.41
N HIS A 315 -12.93 -11.37 1.70
CA HIS A 315 -12.89 -11.61 0.25
C HIS A 315 -12.67 -13.08 -0.13
N HIS A 316 -12.75 -13.99 0.83
CA HIS A 316 -12.54 -15.41 0.57
C HIS A 316 -13.35 -16.28 1.52
N ASP A 317 -13.66 -17.49 1.06
CA ASP A 317 -14.27 -18.52 1.91
C ASP A 317 -13.19 -19.14 2.81
N PHE A 318 -13.39 -19.05 4.11
CA PHE A 318 -12.47 -19.62 5.09
C PHE A 318 -12.32 -21.14 4.99
N ALA A 319 -13.32 -21.87 4.50
CA ALA A 319 -13.20 -23.32 4.29
C ALA A 319 -12.23 -23.66 3.14
N LEU A 320 -12.16 -22.78 2.14
CA LEU A 320 -11.34 -22.92 0.95
C LEU A 320 -9.93 -22.32 1.12
N SER A 321 -9.63 -21.64 2.23
CA SER A 321 -8.34 -20.98 2.45
C SER A 321 -7.45 -21.70 3.47
N VAL A 322 -6.16 -21.35 3.47
CA VAL A 322 -5.26 -21.65 4.59
C VAL A 322 -5.68 -20.87 5.83
N PRO A 323 -5.61 -21.44 7.04
CA PRO A 323 -6.06 -20.74 8.25
C PRO A 323 -5.25 -19.49 8.60
N THR A 324 -4.01 -19.40 8.13
CA THR A 324 -3.05 -18.34 8.46
C THR A 324 -3.28 -17.03 7.71
N THR A 325 -4.39 -16.86 6.99
CA THR A 325 -4.62 -15.71 6.12
C THR A 325 -6.06 -15.25 6.20
N LEU A 326 -6.23 -13.93 6.38
CA LEU A 326 -7.47 -13.20 6.25
C LEU A 326 -7.25 -12.08 5.25
N ASN A 327 -8.14 -11.94 4.28
CA ASN A 327 -8.18 -10.82 3.35
C ASN A 327 -9.55 -10.16 3.44
N PHE A 328 -9.56 -8.86 3.77
CA PHE A 328 -10.80 -8.12 4.02
C PHE A 328 -10.70 -6.65 3.63
N SER A 329 -11.85 -6.02 3.48
CA SER A 329 -12.02 -4.57 3.42
C SER A 329 -12.91 -4.08 4.55
N VAL A 330 -12.77 -2.80 4.89
CA VAL A 330 -13.66 -2.10 5.82
C VAL A 330 -14.44 -1.08 5.01
N ASP A 331 -15.75 -1.26 4.87
CA ASP A 331 -16.61 -0.53 3.91
C ASP A 331 -16.47 1.01 3.98
N HIS A 332 -16.09 1.51 5.15
CA HIS A 332 -16.11 2.91 5.51
C HIS A 332 -14.74 3.55 5.64
N LEU A 333 -13.67 2.77 5.54
CA LEU A 333 -12.31 3.22 5.72
C LEU A 333 -11.46 2.79 4.54
N THR A 334 -10.57 3.67 4.13
CA THR A 334 -9.58 3.29 3.12
C THR A 334 -8.61 2.25 3.69
N SER A 335 -8.08 1.36 2.84
CA SER A 335 -7.03 0.41 3.27
C SER A 335 -5.86 1.13 3.95
N LYS A 336 -5.50 2.31 3.45
CA LYS A 336 -4.46 3.16 4.02
C LYS A 336 -4.77 3.61 5.45
N GLU A 337 -5.99 4.08 5.73
CA GLU A 337 -6.40 4.50 7.07
C GLU A 337 -6.32 3.34 8.06
N VAL A 338 -6.81 2.16 7.67
CA VAL A 338 -6.77 0.96 8.53
C VAL A 338 -5.33 0.53 8.78
N ILE A 339 -4.48 0.47 7.74
CA ILE A 339 -3.07 0.09 7.87
C ILE A 339 -2.32 1.10 8.75
N ASP A 340 -2.53 2.40 8.55
CA ASP A 340 -1.87 3.45 9.33
C ASP A 340 -2.29 3.40 10.82
N LEU A 341 -3.58 3.16 11.08
CA LEU A 341 -4.11 2.94 12.44
C LEU A 341 -3.51 1.70 13.11
N LEU A 342 -3.55 0.55 12.43
CA LEU A 342 -3.00 -0.71 12.96
C LEU A 342 -1.51 -0.58 13.21
N ASP A 343 -0.78 0.07 12.30
CA ASP A 343 0.65 0.30 12.45
C ASP A 343 0.97 1.19 13.67
N ALA A 344 0.20 2.26 13.89
CA ALA A 344 0.29 3.08 15.09
C ALA A 344 0.02 2.27 16.38
N ALA A 345 -0.85 1.26 16.30
CA ALA A 345 -1.16 0.33 17.39
C ALA A 345 -0.07 -0.73 17.66
N GLY A 346 0.99 -0.75 16.86
CA GLY A 346 2.01 -1.80 16.91
C GLY A 346 1.61 -3.08 16.16
N ILE A 347 0.54 -3.07 15.36
CA ILE A 347 0.08 -4.18 14.54
C ILE A 347 0.57 -4.00 13.10
N ARG A 348 1.30 -4.98 12.55
CA ARG A 348 1.79 -4.94 11.16
C ARG A 348 0.92 -5.82 10.29
N VAL A 349 0.28 -5.20 9.30
CA VAL A 349 -0.49 -5.86 8.23
C VAL A 349 -0.04 -5.32 6.88
N SER A 350 -0.51 -5.90 5.79
CA SER A 350 -0.26 -5.39 4.43
C SER A 350 -1.56 -4.98 3.76
N GLY A 351 -1.47 -4.08 2.77
CA GLY A 351 -2.55 -3.83 1.83
C GLY A 351 -2.58 -4.87 0.71
N GLY A 352 -3.49 -4.70 -0.24
CA GLY A 352 -3.48 -5.40 -1.53
C GLY A 352 -2.13 -5.29 -2.24
N SER A 353 -1.85 -6.24 -3.14
CA SER A 353 -0.55 -6.51 -3.78
C SER A 353 0.60 -5.54 -3.40
N ALA A 354 1.28 -5.88 -2.30
CA ALA A 354 2.29 -5.11 -1.55
C ALA A 354 3.57 -4.68 -2.31
N CYS A 355 3.52 -4.51 -3.64
CA CYS A 355 4.68 -4.24 -4.49
C CYS A 355 4.49 -3.09 -5.51
N SER A 356 3.55 -2.15 -5.32
CA SER A 356 3.51 -0.94 -6.16
C SER A 356 3.22 0.33 -5.36
N SER A 357 4.20 1.22 -5.34
CA SER A 357 4.09 2.62 -4.91
C SER A 357 3.17 3.39 -5.85
N GLY A 358 1.96 3.77 -5.40
CA GLY A 358 1.12 4.75 -6.12
C GLY A 358 -0.38 4.57 -5.91
N SER A 359 -0.90 3.36 -6.14
CA SER A 359 -2.26 2.93 -5.79
C SER A 359 -2.28 1.39 -5.82
N SER A 360 -2.48 0.76 -4.65
CA SER A 360 -2.33 -0.69 -4.49
C SER A 360 -3.66 -1.41 -4.71
N ARG A 361 -4.12 -1.43 -5.97
CA ARG A 361 -5.22 -2.33 -6.34
C ARG A 361 -4.77 -3.79 -6.27
N SER A 362 -5.63 -4.65 -5.76
CA SER A 362 -5.41 -6.09 -5.76
C SER A 362 -5.76 -6.70 -7.11
N PHE A 363 -4.74 -7.07 -7.88
CA PHE A 363 -4.96 -7.83 -9.13
C PHE A 363 -5.59 -9.21 -8.86
N VAL A 364 -5.41 -9.77 -7.66
CA VAL A 364 -6.03 -11.04 -7.25
C VAL A 364 -7.54 -10.87 -7.09
N LEU A 365 -7.98 -9.82 -6.41
CA LEU A 365 -9.40 -9.52 -6.27
C LEU A 365 -10.03 -9.07 -7.58
N ASP A 366 -9.30 -8.31 -8.41
CA ASP A 366 -9.72 -7.99 -9.78
C ASP A 366 -9.96 -9.28 -10.59
N ALA A 367 -9.05 -10.27 -10.51
CA ALA A 367 -9.20 -11.56 -11.17
C ALA A 367 -10.40 -12.39 -10.63
N MET A 368 -10.76 -12.20 -9.37
CA MET A 368 -11.95 -12.79 -8.74
C MET A 368 -13.25 -12.06 -9.08
N ASN A 369 -13.20 -11.03 -9.95
CA ASN A 369 -14.32 -10.14 -10.26
C ASN A 369 -14.92 -9.47 -9.01
N ALA A 370 -14.10 -9.15 -8.02
CA ALA A 370 -14.52 -8.36 -6.89
C ALA A 370 -14.84 -6.92 -7.34
N PRO A 371 -15.79 -6.23 -6.68
CA PRO A 371 -16.01 -4.81 -6.88
C PRO A 371 -14.71 -4.00 -6.74
N ASP A 372 -14.55 -2.98 -7.58
CA ASP A 372 -13.34 -2.13 -7.63
C ASP A 372 -12.89 -1.61 -6.26
N TRP A 373 -13.85 -1.21 -5.43
CA TRP A 373 -13.57 -0.68 -4.10
C TRP A 373 -13.01 -1.75 -3.14
N HIS A 374 -13.32 -3.05 -3.30
CA HIS A 374 -12.66 -4.12 -2.55
C HIS A 374 -11.19 -4.23 -2.97
N SER A 375 -10.91 -4.21 -4.27
CA SER A 375 -9.55 -4.28 -4.79
C SER A 375 -8.68 -3.11 -4.31
N GLU A 376 -9.25 -1.92 -4.21
CA GLU A 376 -8.58 -0.71 -3.71
C GLU A 376 -8.39 -0.68 -2.19
N ASN A 377 -9.30 -1.33 -1.46
CA ASN A 377 -9.34 -1.31 0.00
C ASN A 377 -8.98 -2.65 0.66
N ALA A 378 -8.33 -3.55 -0.08
CA ALA A 378 -7.92 -4.84 0.43
C ALA A 378 -6.84 -4.71 1.52
N ILE A 379 -7.06 -5.41 2.63
CA ILE A 379 -6.14 -5.55 3.75
C ILE A 379 -5.89 -7.04 3.95
N ARG A 380 -4.61 -7.42 3.99
CA ARG A 380 -4.17 -8.77 4.28
C ARG A 380 -3.60 -8.84 5.69
N LEU A 381 -4.23 -9.66 6.52
CA LEU A 381 -3.76 -10.05 7.83
C LEU A 381 -3.31 -11.52 7.77
N SER A 382 -2.06 -11.79 8.12
CA SER A 382 -1.51 -13.14 8.11
C SER A 382 -0.59 -13.41 9.30
N PHE A 383 -0.92 -14.40 10.09
CA PHE A 383 -0.11 -14.84 11.23
C PHE A 383 0.68 -16.08 10.87
N GLY A 384 1.75 -16.35 11.60
CA GLY A 384 2.63 -17.47 11.31
C GLY A 384 2.18 -18.77 12.00
N PRO A 385 2.49 -19.95 11.42
CA PRO A 385 2.10 -21.24 12.02
C PRO A 385 2.66 -21.54 13.41
N ALA A 386 3.76 -20.89 13.81
CA ALA A 386 4.38 -21.04 15.12
C ALA A 386 3.91 -19.98 16.16
N ASP A 387 2.99 -19.10 15.78
CA ASP A 387 2.49 -18.07 16.70
C ASP A 387 1.64 -18.73 17.80
N SER A 388 1.94 -18.38 19.05
CA SER A 388 1.27 -18.94 20.22
C SER A 388 -0.13 -18.35 20.43
N GLU A 389 -1.01 -19.09 21.10
CA GLU A 389 -2.34 -18.59 21.47
C GLU A 389 -2.26 -17.28 22.29
N ALA A 390 -1.22 -17.12 23.13
CA ALA A 390 -1.00 -15.89 23.89
C ALA A 390 -0.71 -14.68 22.99
N GLN A 391 0.13 -14.85 21.95
CA GLN A 391 0.40 -13.79 20.98
C GLN A 391 -0.86 -13.44 20.18
N ILE A 392 -1.65 -14.43 19.77
CA ILE A 392 -2.91 -14.20 19.06
C ILE A 392 -3.93 -13.49 19.95
N ARG A 393 -4.04 -13.84 21.23
CA ARG A 393 -4.89 -13.13 22.20
C ARG A 393 -4.45 -11.68 22.37
N HIS A 394 -3.15 -11.42 22.53
CA HIS A 394 -2.62 -10.07 22.62
C HIS A 394 -2.95 -9.23 21.37
N ALA A 395 -2.87 -9.83 20.19
CA ALA A 395 -3.27 -9.20 18.94
C ALA A 395 -4.78 -8.87 18.94
N CYS A 396 -5.63 -9.82 19.35
CA CYS A 396 -7.08 -9.62 19.43
C CYS A 396 -7.46 -8.51 20.42
N ASP A 397 -6.85 -8.51 21.60
CA ASP A 397 -7.11 -7.51 22.65
C ASP A 397 -6.67 -6.11 22.18
N THR A 398 -5.52 -6.02 21.52
CA THR A 398 -5.03 -4.77 20.94
C THR A 398 -5.96 -4.27 19.83
N LEU A 399 -6.41 -5.13 18.92
CA LEU A 399 -7.40 -4.78 17.89
C LEU A 399 -8.67 -4.21 18.54
N LYS A 400 -9.26 -4.95 19.48
CA LYS A 400 -10.50 -4.56 20.17
C LYS A 400 -10.35 -3.23 20.92
N SER A 401 -9.16 -2.90 21.44
CA SER A 401 -8.91 -1.61 22.09
C SER A 401 -8.90 -0.40 21.15
N LEU A 402 -8.86 -0.61 19.84
CA LEU A 402 -8.93 0.50 18.86
C LEU A 402 -10.36 0.99 18.64
N LYS A 403 -11.37 0.19 19.00
CA LYS A 403 -12.77 0.56 18.79
C LYS A 403 -13.14 1.92 19.39
N PRO A 404 -12.85 2.21 20.69
CA PRO A 404 -13.18 3.52 21.25
C PRO A 404 -12.46 4.67 20.54
N ILE A 405 -11.24 4.45 20.05
CA ILE A 405 -10.47 5.49 19.34
C ILE A 405 -11.09 5.78 17.98
N LEU A 406 -11.48 4.73 17.26
CA LEU A 406 -12.23 4.84 16.01
C LEU A 406 -13.58 5.54 16.21
N GLU A 407 -14.29 5.22 17.31
CA GLU A 407 -15.57 5.84 17.66
C GLU A 407 -15.41 7.33 18.01
N ASN A 408 -14.40 7.67 18.82
CA ASN A 408 -14.08 9.06 19.19
C ASN A 408 -13.67 9.92 17.98
N ASN A 409 -13.02 9.30 16.99
CA ASN A 409 -12.60 9.96 15.76
C ASN A 409 -13.63 9.87 14.61
N CYS A 410 -14.86 9.41 14.90
CA CYS A 410 -15.95 9.25 13.91
C CYS A 410 -15.59 8.35 12.70
N LEU A 411 -14.62 7.46 12.85
CA LEU A 411 -14.17 6.53 11.82
C LEU A 411 -15.07 5.29 11.74
N VAL A 412 -15.68 4.89 12.87
CA VAL A 412 -16.68 3.81 12.94
C VAL A 412 -17.92 4.26 13.72
N VAL A 413 -19.04 3.54 13.53
CA VAL A 413 -20.31 3.86 14.17
C VAL A 413 -20.27 3.54 15.66
N SER A 414 -20.34 4.56 16.51
CA SER A 414 -20.61 4.38 17.94
C SER A 414 -22.11 4.16 18.21
N ASP A 415 -22.39 3.27 19.18
CA ASP A 415 -23.73 3.09 19.77
C ASP A 415 -23.98 4.09 20.93
N SER A 416 -22.96 4.87 21.33
CA SER A 416 -23.09 5.96 22.29
C SER A 416 -23.56 7.25 21.60
N THR A 417 -24.43 7.99 22.27
CA THR A 417 -24.99 9.29 21.80
C THR A 417 -24.06 10.48 22.05
N ALA A 418 -22.81 10.24 22.46
CA ALA A 418 -21.86 11.29 22.82
C ALA A 418 -20.45 10.91 22.35
N PRO A 419 -20.01 11.34 21.16
CA PRO A 419 -18.58 11.48 20.90
C PRO A 419 -18.06 12.69 21.70
N GLU A 420 -17.14 12.46 22.64
CA GLU A 420 -16.54 13.50 23.50
C GLU A 420 -15.40 14.28 22.79
N GLN A 421 -15.02 13.94 21.55
CA GLN A 421 -13.98 14.61 20.78
C GLN A 421 -14.48 15.23 19.45
N GLU A 422 -14.00 16.44 19.16
CA GLU A 422 -14.24 17.26 17.96
C GLU A 422 -13.56 16.67 16.71
N ALA A 423 -14.03 15.52 16.19
CA ALA A 423 -13.40 14.93 15.01
C ALA A 423 -13.63 15.74 13.71
N CYS A 424 -14.58 16.68 13.68
CA CYS A 424 -14.60 17.80 12.74
C CYS A 424 -14.51 19.09 13.56
N ALA A 425 -13.29 19.43 13.99
CA ALA A 425 -13.02 20.74 14.55
C ALA A 425 -13.60 21.80 13.60
N VAL A 426 -14.24 22.81 14.17
CA VAL A 426 -14.63 24.03 13.46
C VAL A 426 -13.49 24.46 12.53
N GLY A 427 -13.81 24.86 11.31
CA GLY A 427 -12.86 25.26 10.28
C GLY A 427 -12.85 24.33 9.07
N LEU A 428 -11.75 24.37 8.34
CA LEU A 428 -11.58 23.68 7.05
C LEU A 428 -10.93 22.30 7.22
N THR A 429 -11.45 21.30 6.52
CA THR A 429 -10.87 19.96 6.44
C THR A 429 -10.75 19.53 4.99
N GLN A 430 -9.56 19.10 4.58
CA GLN A 430 -9.32 18.48 3.29
C GLN A 430 -9.43 16.96 3.42
N LEU A 431 -10.40 16.38 2.73
CA LEU A 431 -10.53 14.95 2.54
C LEU A 431 -10.05 14.59 1.13
N ARG A 432 -9.43 13.43 0.97
CA ARG A 432 -8.82 13.02 -0.30
C ARG A 432 -9.09 11.57 -0.64
N HIS A 433 -9.31 11.32 -1.92
CA HIS A 433 -9.28 9.99 -2.50
C HIS A 433 -8.34 10.03 -3.71
N GLN A 434 -7.23 9.31 -3.63
CA GLN A 434 -6.12 9.40 -4.60
C GLN A 434 -5.65 10.86 -4.75
N GLY A 435 -5.75 11.43 -5.95
CA GLY A 435 -5.46 12.84 -6.22
C GLY A 435 -6.68 13.76 -6.07
N ALA A 436 -7.91 13.25 -5.94
CA ALA A 436 -9.10 14.09 -5.80
C ALA A 436 -9.22 14.66 -4.39
N CYS A 437 -9.55 15.95 -4.29
CA CYS A 437 -9.75 16.68 -3.04
C CYS A 437 -11.22 17.07 -2.88
N CYS A 438 -11.75 16.81 -1.69
CA CYS A 438 -13.04 17.26 -1.22
C CYS A 438 -12.81 18.13 0.03
N TRP A 439 -13.46 19.28 0.10
CA TRP A 439 -13.28 20.23 1.19
C TRP A 439 -14.54 20.29 2.04
N LEU A 440 -14.39 20.13 3.35
CA LEU A 440 -15.46 20.27 4.34
C LEU A 440 -15.15 21.47 5.22
N TYR A 441 -15.97 22.51 5.14
CA TYR A 441 -15.88 23.67 6.02
C TYR A 441 -17.01 23.63 7.04
N VAL A 442 -16.68 23.77 8.33
CA VAL A 442 -17.64 23.72 9.44
C VAL A 442 -17.53 24.98 10.28
N THR A 443 -18.64 25.65 10.56
CA THR A 443 -18.69 26.83 11.42
C THR A 443 -18.86 26.48 12.89
N THR A 444 -18.67 27.45 13.78
CA THR A 444 -18.83 27.29 15.25
C THR A 444 -20.25 26.89 15.66
N ASP A 445 -21.26 27.27 14.88
CA ASP A 445 -22.67 26.88 15.06
C ASP A 445 -23.02 25.57 14.32
N LYS A 446 -22.01 24.76 13.98
CA LYS A 446 -22.13 23.43 13.35
C LYS A 446 -22.84 23.44 11.99
N GLN A 447 -22.77 24.53 11.24
CA GLN A 447 -23.18 24.52 9.84
C GLN A 447 -22.00 24.08 8.96
N ALA A 448 -22.27 23.23 7.98
CA ALA A 448 -21.27 22.63 7.11
C ALA A 448 -21.52 22.96 5.64
N VAL A 449 -20.45 23.19 4.90
CA VAL A 449 -20.46 23.23 3.43
C VAL A 449 -19.44 22.23 2.92
N ILE A 450 -19.85 21.39 1.97
CA ILE A 450 -18.98 20.45 1.28
C ILE A 450 -18.72 20.99 -0.12
N ILE A 451 -17.45 21.07 -0.51
CA ILE A 451 -17.02 21.60 -1.81
C ILE A 451 -16.24 20.51 -2.54
N ASP A 452 -16.62 20.25 -3.79
CA ASP A 452 -16.09 19.19 -4.65
C ASP A 452 -16.22 17.79 -4.02
N PRO A 453 -17.45 17.35 -3.70
CA PRO A 453 -17.66 16.02 -3.13
C PRO A 453 -17.22 14.93 -4.11
N VAL A 454 -16.59 13.90 -3.55
CA VAL A 454 -16.05 12.75 -4.27
C VAL A 454 -16.85 11.51 -3.87
N PRO A 455 -17.36 10.68 -4.82
CA PRO A 455 -18.23 9.54 -4.49
C PRO A 455 -17.65 8.62 -3.43
N GLU A 456 -16.36 8.33 -3.51
CA GLU A 456 -15.62 7.44 -2.61
C GLU A 456 -15.53 8.00 -1.17
N LEU A 457 -15.74 9.31 -0.99
CA LEU A 457 -15.73 9.98 0.32
C LEU A 457 -17.13 10.19 0.91
N VAL A 458 -18.20 9.95 0.13
CA VAL A 458 -19.59 10.16 0.56
C VAL A 458 -19.93 9.43 1.86
N PRO A 459 -19.60 8.13 2.05
CA PRO A 459 -19.93 7.44 3.30
C PRO A 459 -19.29 8.12 4.52
N ARG A 460 -18.05 8.62 4.38
CA ARG A 460 -17.35 9.35 5.44
C ARG A 460 -18.01 10.69 5.72
N LEU A 461 -18.37 11.44 4.68
CA LEU A 461 -19.05 12.73 4.81
C LEU A 461 -20.40 12.59 5.51
N GLN A 462 -21.23 11.63 5.11
CA GLN A 462 -22.52 11.35 5.76
C GLN A 462 -22.35 11.06 7.26
N ARG A 463 -21.38 10.22 7.62
CA ARG A 463 -21.09 9.94 9.03
C ARG A 463 -20.66 11.17 9.80
N LEU A 464 -19.79 12.01 9.23
CA LEU A 464 -19.37 13.26 9.87
C LEU A 464 -20.57 14.18 10.12
N LEU A 465 -21.44 14.34 9.13
CA LEU A 465 -22.66 15.15 9.25
C LEU A 465 -23.60 14.59 10.33
N ASP A 466 -23.93 13.30 10.26
CA ASP A 466 -24.93 12.68 11.12
C ASP A 466 -24.44 12.54 12.57
N LYS A 467 -23.22 12.05 12.78
CA LYS A 467 -22.72 11.74 14.14
C LYS A 467 -22.28 12.97 14.91
N GLN A 468 -21.91 14.05 14.24
CA GLN A 468 -21.53 15.31 14.90
C GLN A 468 -22.68 16.33 14.94
N GLY A 469 -23.82 15.99 14.32
CA GLY A 469 -25.00 16.85 14.24
C GLY A 469 -24.72 18.12 13.45
N LEU A 470 -24.01 18.01 12.32
CA LEU A 470 -23.69 19.14 11.46
C LEU A 470 -24.84 19.39 10.48
N GLY A 471 -25.27 20.64 10.37
CA GLY A 471 -26.25 21.05 9.36
C GLY A 471 -25.58 21.31 8.02
N CYS A 472 -25.76 20.44 7.02
CA CYS A 472 -25.22 20.68 5.68
C CYS A 472 -26.01 21.79 4.96
N SER A 473 -25.41 22.98 4.85
CA SER A 473 -26.02 24.15 4.22
C SER A 473 -25.93 24.08 2.68
N ALA A 474 -24.82 23.57 2.15
CA ALA A 474 -24.62 23.45 0.71
C ALA A 474 -23.63 22.33 0.33
N LEU A 475 -23.87 21.77 -0.87
CA LEU A 475 -22.99 20.83 -1.56
C LEU A 475 -22.55 21.52 -2.85
N LEU A 476 -21.36 22.10 -2.84
CA LEU A 476 -20.86 22.95 -3.92
C LEU A 476 -19.91 22.20 -4.84
N LYS A 477 -19.91 22.61 -6.11
CA LYS A 477 -18.97 22.14 -7.14
C LYS A 477 -18.22 23.34 -7.69
N THR A 478 -16.91 23.22 -7.85
CA THR A 478 -16.07 24.21 -8.54
C THR A 478 -15.93 23.90 -10.04
N TYR A 479 -16.36 22.71 -10.48
CA TYR A 479 -16.45 22.33 -11.88
C TYR A 479 -17.55 21.29 -12.09
N LEU A 480 -18.10 21.20 -13.30
CA LEU A 480 -19.11 20.20 -13.62
C LEU A 480 -18.46 18.88 -14.07
N SER A 481 -18.87 17.77 -13.44
CA SER A 481 -18.52 16.41 -13.83
C SER A 481 -19.57 15.41 -13.35
N GLU A 482 -19.66 14.25 -14.00
CA GLU A 482 -20.58 13.18 -13.62
C GLU A 482 -20.29 12.66 -12.20
N GLN A 483 -19.01 12.42 -11.88
CA GLN A 483 -18.59 11.96 -10.54
C GLN A 483 -19.02 12.93 -9.43
N ALA A 484 -18.83 14.24 -9.62
CA ALA A 484 -19.26 15.23 -8.64
C ALA A 484 -20.80 15.29 -8.54
N ALA A 485 -21.52 15.10 -9.65
CA ALA A 485 -22.99 15.06 -9.63
C ALA A 485 -23.51 13.83 -8.86
N ASP A 486 -22.90 12.66 -9.06
CA ASP A 486 -23.25 11.44 -8.33
C ASP A 486 -23.03 11.61 -6.81
N ALA A 487 -21.89 12.19 -6.42
CA ALA A 487 -21.59 12.43 -5.02
C ALA A 487 -22.60 13.41 -4.38
N VAL A 488 -22.96 14.49 -5.08
CA VAL A 488 -24.00 15.44 -4.64
C VAL A 488 -25.35 14.73 -4.48
N ASN A 489 -25.75 13.90 -5.44
CA ASN A 489 -27.02 13.17 -5.39
C ASN A 489 -27.09 12.23 -4.16
N LEU A 490 -25.98 11.55 -3.86
CA LEU A 490 -25.90 10.66 -2.69
C LEU A 490 -25.96 11.44 -1.35
N LEU A 491 -25.46 12.68 -1.33
CA LEU A 491 -25.45 13.55 -0.14
C LEU A 491 -26.68 14.47 -0.03
N ALA A 492 -27.54 14.54 -1.05
CA ALA A 492 -28.62 15.53 -1.12
C ALA A 492 -29.58 15.46 0.07
N HIS A 493 -29.79 14.27 0.64
CA HIS A 493 -30.66 14.08 1.81
C HIS A 493 -30.08 14.64 3.11
N ASN A 494 -28.79 15.00 3.16
CA ASN A 494 -28.17 15.61 4.32
C ASN A 494 -28.33 17.14 4.34
N LEU A 495 -28.84 17.75 3.27
CA LEU A 495 -29.07 19.20 3.19
C LEU A 495 -30.13 19.64 4.21
N THR A 496 -29.92 20.80 4.82
CA THR A 496 -30.82 21.36 5.85
C THR A 496 -32.07 22.04 5.29
N ASP A 497 -32.12 22.29 3.98
CA ASP A 497 -33.25 22.94 3.31
C ASP A 497 -33.48 22.45 1.87
N GLU A 498 -34.70 22.67 1.40
CA GLU A 498 -35.15 22.28 0.05
C GLU A 498 -35.06 23.42 -0.98
N ARG A 499 -34.25 24.45 -0.74
CA ARG A 499 -34.15 25.59 -1.67
C ARG A 499 -33.68 25.12 -3.05
N ALA A 500 -34.18 25.79 -4.10
CA ALA A 500 -33.63 25.63 -5.43
C ALA A 500 -32.15 26.03 -5.43
N ARG A 501 -31.35 25.34 -6.24
CA ARG A 501 -29.89 25.50 -6.31
C ARG A 501 -29.47 25.58 -7.76
N ASP A 502 -28.45 26.38 -8.05
CA ASP A 502 -27.85 26.42 -9.38
C ASP A 502 -27.13 25.10 -9.71
N GLU A 503 -26.67 24.94 -10.96
CA GLU A 503 -26.03 23.72 -11.43
C GLU A 503 -24.75 23.36 -10.65
N PHE A 504 -24.16 24.31 -9.92
CA PHE A 504 -22.99 24.13 -9.07
C PHE A 504 -23.34 23.91 -7.59
N GLY A 505 -24.63 23.89 -7.25
CA GLY A 505 -25.15 23.61 -5.91
C GLY A 505 -25.32 24.84 -5.02
N TRP A 506 -25.16 26.05 -5.55
CA TRP A 506 -25.36 27.29 -4.79
C TRP A 506 -26.86 27.58 -4.59
N PRO A 507 -27.35 27.76 -3.34
CA PRO A 507 -28.74 28.07 -3.07
C PRO A 507 -29.22 29.38 -3.71
N GLU A 508 -30.41 29.37 -4.33
CA GLU A 508 -31.07 30.58 -4.83
C GLU A 508 -31.43 31.52 -3.68
N GLY A 509 -31.32 32.84 -3.92
CA GLY A 509 -31.69 33.87 -2.93
C GLY A 509 -30.60 34.22 -1.91
N GLU A 510 -29.37 33.71 -2.06
CA GLU A 510 -28.20 34.04 -1.23
C GLU A 510 -27.14 34.86 -2.01
N PRO A 511 -27.44 36.12 -2.39
CA PRO A 511 -26.48 36.96 -3.11
C PRO A 511 -25.33 37.47 -2.22
N ASP A 512 -25.55 37.57 -0.90
CA ASP A 512 -24.61 38.14 0.06
C ASP A 512 -23.57 37.12 0.60
N GLY A 513 -23.71 35.84 0.21
CA GLY A 513 -22.83 34.74 0.63
C GLY A 513 -23.51 33.70 1.53
N LEU A 514 -22.93 32.52 1.64
CA LEU A 514 -23.37 31.47 2.55
C LEU A 514 -22.74 31.63 3.94
N LEU A 515 -23.36 31.00 4.94
CA LEU A 515 -22.83 30.94 6.32
C LEU A 515 -22.54 32.34 6.89
N GLN A 516 -23.52 33.25 6.81
CA GLN A 516 -23.40 34.65 7.24
C GLN A 516 -22.28 35.42 6.50
N GLY A 517 -22.04 35.08 5.23
CA GLY A 517 -21.04 35.73 4.39
C GLY A 517 -19.62 35.17 4.53
N ALA A 518 -19.42 34.11 5.32
CA ALA A 518 -18.13 33.43 5.44
C ALA A 518 -17.70 32.77 4.13
N LEU A 519 -18.64 32.35 3.29
CA LEU A 519 -18.34 31.80 1.96
C LEU A 519 -19.04 32.63 0.87
N LYS A 520 -18.27 33.14 -0.09
CA LYS A 520 -18.78 33.98 -1.19
C LYS A 520 -18.52 33.34 -2.55
N LYS A 521 -19.41 33.58 -3.50
CA LYS A 521 -19.24 33.17 -4.90
C LYS A 521 -18.50 34.26 -5.66
N LEU A 522 -17.38 33.93 -6.32
CA LEU A 522 -16.67 34.90 -7.16
C LEU A 522 -17.49 35.22 -8.41
N SER A 523 -17.67 36.51 -8.70
CA SER A 523 -18.33 36.97 -9.92
C SER A 523 -17.51 36.59 -11.15
N GLN A 524 -18.09 35.84 -12.09
CA GLN A 524 -17.35 35.36 -13.26
C GLN A 524 -17.27 36.38 -14.39
N ALA A 525 -16.21 36.27 -15.19
CA ALA A 525 -16.07 37.04 -16.43
C ALA A 525 -16.98 36.52 -17.56
N ASP A 526 -17.30 35.22 -17.57
CA ASP A 526 -18.18 34.57 -18.55
C ASP A 526 -19.26 33.77 -17.82
N SER A 527 -20.53 34.12 -18.07
CA SER A 527 -21.69 33.45 -17.46
C SER A 527 -21.85 31.98 -17.88
N ASN A 528 -21.21 31.56 -18.97
CA ASN A 528 -21.26 30.18 -19.50
C ASN A 528 -20.07 29.31 -19.04
N SER A 529 -19.21 29.81 -18.14
CA SER A 529 -18.06 29.06 -17.66
C SER A 529 -18.49 27.76 -16.98
N GLN A 530 -17.78 26.67 -17.25
CA GLN A 530 -18.00 25.34 -16.65
C GLN A 530 -17.28 25.16 -15.31
N GLU A 531 -16.62 26.22 -14.84
CA GLU A 531 -15.88 26.27 -13.58
C GLU A 531 -16.52 27.33 -12.67
N ARG A 532 -16.28 27.28 -11.36
CA ARG A 532 -16.70 28.26 -10.34
C ARG A 532 -15.62 28.36 -9.28
N CYS A 533 -15.41 29.57 -8.76
CA CYS A 533 -14.53 29.80 -7.62
C CYS A 533 -15.35 30.27 -6.41
N TYR A 534 -15.00 29.76 -5.23
CA TYR A 534 -15.61 30.17 -3.96
C TYR A 534 -14.54 30.74 -3.03
N LEU A 535 -14.86 31.85 -2.38
CA LEU A 535 -13.97 32.58 -1.49
C LEU A 535 -14.38 32.33 -0.05
N LEU A 536 -13.48 31.76 0.75
CA LEU A 536 -13.61 31.70 2.19
C LEU A 536 -13.08 33.00 2.78
N MET A 537 -13.93 33.72 3.50
CA MET A 537 -13.64 35.04 4.05
C MET A 537 -13.20 34.92 5.52
N GLN A 538 -12.21 35.71 5.90
CA GLN A 538 -11.86 35.98 7.29
C GLN A 538 -11.88 37.49 7.54
N GLY A 539 -13.02 37.99 8.03
CA GLY A 539 -13.26 39.42 8.05
C GLY A 539 -13.51 39.95 6.63
N GLU A 540 -12.71 40.92 6.19
CA GLU A 540 -12.78 41.47 4.83
C GLU A 540 -11.83 40.77 3.84
N ASP A 541 -10.86 40.01 4.36
CA ASP A 541 -9.82 39.34 3.57
C ASP A 541 -10.25 37.93 3.13
N VAL A 542 -9.67 37.46 2.02
CA VAL A 542 -9.87 36.10 1.51
C VAL A 542 -8.82 35.19 2.13
N SER A 543 -9.21 34.26 3.01
CA SER A 543 -8.28 33.34 3.66
C SER A 543 -7.98 32.10 2.80
N ALA A 544 -8.99 31.62 2.06
CA ALA A 544 -8.84 30.53 1.11
C ALA A 544 -9.76 30.70 -0.11
N CYS A 545 -9.33 30.19 -1.26
CA CYS A 545 -10.08 30.21 -2.50
C CYS A 545 -10.16 28.80 -3.08
N PHE A 546 -11.38 28.29 -3.25
CA PHE A 546 -11.65 27.01 -3.90
C PHE A 546 -11.72 27.23 -5.40
N VAL A 547 -10.73 26.72 -6.14
CA VAL A 547 -10.52 27.01 -7.56
C VAL A 547 -10.75 25.81 -8.47
N GLY A 548 -11.06 24.65 -7.89
CA GLY A 548 -11.35 23.44 -8.66
C GLY A 548 -10.17 22.96 -9.47
N LYS A 549 -10.40 22.79 -10.78
CA LYS A 549 -9.38 22.36 -11.74
C LYS A 549 -8.69 23.52 -12.46
N LEU A 550 -9.06 24.77 -12.18
CA LEU A 550 -8.46 25.96 -12.81
C LEU A 550 -6.96 26.05 -12.51
N LEU A 551 -6.59 25.73 -11.27
CA LEU A 551 -5.22 25.61 -10.81
C LEU A 551 -5.03 24.23 -10.21
N LEU A 552 -3.81 23.72 -10.34
CA LEU A 552 -3.34 22.55 -9.62
C LEU A 552 -2.27 23.03 -8.64
N PRO A 553 -2.04 22.31 -7.53
CA PRO A 553 -0.93 22.62 -6.67
C PRO A 553 0.35 22.61 -7.50
N GLN A 554 1.03 23.76 -7.53
CA GLN A 554 2.25 23.99 -8.30
C GLN A 554 2.08 23.97 -9.84
N GLY A 555 0.91 24.33 -10.36
CA GLY A 555 0.73 24.53 -11.80
C GLY A 555 -0.62 25.11 -12.22
N LEU A 556 -0.83 25.13 -13.53
CA LEU A 556 -2.11 25.49 -14.15
C LEU A 556 -2.96 24.24 -14.39
N GLY A 557 -4.28 24.41 -14.39
CA GLY A 557 -5.25 23.40 -14.80
C GLY A 557 -5.12 22.96 -16.26
N ASP A 558 -5.84 21.93 -16.66
CA ASP A 558 -5.88 21.45 -18.05
C ASP A 558 -6.98 22.17 -18.87
N SER A 559 -6.62 22.84 -19.97
CA SER A 559 -7.56 23.47 -20.89
C SER A 559 -8.02 22.53 -22.02
N GLN A 560 -7.58 21.26 -21.99
CA GLN A 560 -7.83 20.22 -22.99
C GLN A 560 -7.35 20.61 -24.40
N GLY A 561 -6.43 21.58 -24.49
CA GLY A 561 -5.96 22.13 -25.77
C GLY A 561 -7.02 22.95 -26.52
N GLU A 562 -8.05 23.46 -25.83
CA GLU A 562 -9.11 24.30 -26.39
C GLU A 562 -8.86 25.78 -26.11
N THR A 563 -8.79 26.60 -27.17
CA THR A 563 -8.58 28.05 -27.08
C THR A 563 -9.64 28.76 -26.22
N SER A 564 -10.92 28.37 -26.34
CA SER A 564 -12.02 28.94 -25.55
C SER A 564 -11.84 28.71 -24.05
N ARG A 565 -11.38 27.51 -23.65
CA ARG A 565 -11.13 27.18 -22.25
C ARG A 565 -9.90 27.91 -21.71
N ALA A 566 -8.82 27.97 -22.48
CA ALA A 566 -7.64 28.74 -22.12
C ALA A 566 -7.94 30.25 -21.99
N MET A 567 -8.83 30.81 -22.83
CA MET A 567 -9.31 32.19 -22.73
C MET A 567 -10.10 32.41 -21.43
N SER A 568 -11.05 31.52 -21.12
CA SER A 568 -11.83 31.57 -19.87
C SER A 568 -10.93 31.46 -18.64
N MET A 569 -9.94 30.55 -18.69
CA MET A 569 -8.91 30.40 -17.66
C MET A 569 -8.14 31.70 -17.44
N ALA A 570 -7.62 32.34 -18.49
CA ALA A 570 -6.89 33.60 -18.36
C ALA A 570 -7.74 34.70 -17.71
N ALA A 571 -9.00 34.84 -18.13
CA ALA A 571 -9.93 35.82 -17.55
C ALA A 571 -10.20 35.55 -16.05
N ASN A 572 -10.39 34.28 -15.67
CA ASN A 572 -10.58 33.89 -14.28
C ASN A 572 -9.32 34.12 -13.43
N LEU A 573 -8.12 33.84 -13.97
CA LEU A 573 -6.85 34.07 -13.27
C LEU A 573 -6.59 35.56 -13.02
N LEU A 574 -6.86 36.43 -14.01
CA LEU A 574 -6.77 37.88 -13.83
C LEU A 574 -7.76 38.37 -12.78
N ARG A 575 -8.99 37.83 -12.79
CA ARG A 575 -10.00 38.19 -11.78
C ARG A 575 -9.62 37.74 -10.38
N LEU A 576 -9.04 36.54 -10.23
CA LEU A 576 -8.50 36.07 -8.96
C LEU A 576 -7.41 37.01 -8.43
N ASN A 577 -6.53 37.48 -9.30
CA ASN A 577 -5.48 38.43 -8.93
C ASN A 577 -6.00 39.79 -8.42
N GLU A 578 -7.25 40.17 -8.75
CA GLU A 578 -7.87 41.40 -8.24
C GLU A 578 -8.44 41.24 -6.82
N VAL A 579 -8.74 40.01 -6.39
CA VAL A 579 -9.43 39.73 -5.12
C VAL A 579 -8.59 38.98 -4.10
N LEU A 580 -7.58 38.23 -4.53
CA LEU A 580 -6.69 37.49 -3.66
C LEU A 580 -5.52 38.36 -3.23
N ASP A 581 -5.11 38.19 -1.97
CA ASP A 581 -3.84 38.71 -1.47
C ASP A 581 -2.74 37.64 -1.61
N ASP A 582 -1.49 38.02 -1.31
CA ASP A 582 -0.34 37.12 -1.38
C ASP A 582 -0.46 35.87 -0.48
N ASN A 583 -1.25 35.95 0.60
CA ASN A 583 -1.38 34.90 1.61
C ASN A 583 -2.60 33.98 1.39
N SER A 584 -3.51 34.36 0.50
CA SER A 584 -4.74 33.63 0.18
C SER A 584 -4.40 32.21 -0.27
N LEU A 585 -4.92 31.21 0.45
CA LEU A 585 -4.64 29.80 0.16
C LEU A 585 -5.47 29.29 -1.03
N ILE A 586 -4.82 28.58 -1.95
CA ILE A 586 -5.43 28.02 -3.15
C ILE A 586 -5.83 26.56 -2.89
N CYS A 587 -7.13 26.33 -2.83
CA CYS A 587 -7.74 25.03 -2.57
C CYS A 587 -8.18 24.41 -3.90
N SER A 588 -7.37 23.50 -4.43
CA SER A 588 -7.64 22.80 -5.69
C SER A 588 -8.55 21.58 -5.47
N ALA A 589 -9.27 21.16 -6.51
CA ALA A 589 -10.02 19.89 -6.51
C ALA A 589 -9.13 18.67 -6.77
N LEU A 590 -7.87 18.88 -7.15
CA LEU A 590 -6.88 17.84 -7.42
C LEU A 590 -5.54 18.19 -6.74
N ASP A 591 -4.95 17.25 -6.02
CA ASP A 591 -3.63 17.35 -5.39
C ASP A 591 -2.89 16.01 -5.45
N TYR A 592 -2.12 15.79 -6.51
CA TYR A 592 -1.30 14.59 -6.68
C TYR A 592 0.01 14.64 -5.88
N GLN A 593 0.44 15.85 -5.49
CA GLN A 593 1.72 16.09 -4.81
C GLN A 593 1.60 16.05 -3.28
N GLN A 594 0.37 16.07 -2.76
CA GLN A 594 0.04 16.04 -1.33
C GLN A 594 0.55 17.27 -0.58
N CYS A 595 0.47 18.42 -1.22
CA CYS A 595 0.88 19.71 -0.67
C CYS A 595 -0.30 20.49 -0.08
N PHE A 596 -1.45 19.85 0.18
CA PHE A 596 -2.65 20.41 0.83
C PHE A 596 -3.20 21.66 0.13
N ALA A 597 -2.56 22.83 0.29
CA ALA A 597 -2.83 24.09 -0.38
C ALA A 597 -1.56 24.95 -0.39
N ILE A 598 -1.41 25.81 -1.40
CA ILE A 598 -0.37 26.83 -1.44
C ILE A 598 -0.96 28.23 -1.53
N ASN A 599 -0.26 29.27 -1.08
CA ASN A 599 -0.75 30.63 -1.16
C ASN A 599 -0.58 31.22 -2.58
N TRP A 600 -1.31 32.30 -2.86
CA TRP A 600 -1.29 32.96 -4.16
C TRP A 600 0.12 33.40 -4.57
N HIS A 601 0.89 33.96 -3.64
CA HIS A 601 2.28 34.37 -3.91
C HIS A 601 3.13 33.20 -4.43
N ALA A 602 3.13 32.07 -3.72
CA ALA A 602 3.85 30.88 -4.12
C ALA A 602 3.35 30.34 -5.47
N GLN A 603 2.03 30.29 -5.67
CA GLN A 603 1.42 29.82 -6.92
C GLN A 603 1.91 30.64 -8.13
N VAL A 604 2.02 31.96 -7.99
CA VAL A 604 2.50 32.86 -9.04
C VAL A 604 4.00 32.69 -9.29
N GLN A 605 4.81 32.55 -8.24
CA GLN A 605 6.26 32.36 -8.36
C GLN A 605 6.64 31.06 -9.07
N ILE A 606 5.97 29.96 -8.75
CA ILE A 606 6.30 28.62 -9.28
C ILE A 606 5.63 28.31 -10.62
N SER A 607 4.75 29.20 -11.11
CA SER A 607 4.05 29.05 -12.38
C SER A 607 4.47 30.15 -13.35
N PRO A 608 5.56 29.99 -14.13
CA PRO A 608 6.10 31.06 -14.97
C PRO A 608 5.09 31.68 -15.94
N LEU A 609 4.23 30.85 -16.55
CA LEU A 609 3.19 31.32 -17.46
C LEU A 609 2.10 32.14 -16.74
N LEU A 610 1.74 31.75 -15.51
CA LEU A 610 0.83 32.53 -14.65
C LEU A 610 1.48 33.86 -14.26
N GLY A 611 2.72 33.82 -13.76
CA GLY A 611 3.46 35.03 -13.36
C GLY A 611 3.55 36.05 -14.49
N ARG A 612 3.85 35.59 -15.72
CA ARG A 612 3.87 36.45 -16.91
C ARG A 612 2.51 37.05 -17.26
N LEU A 613 1.43 36.29 -17.12
CA LEU A 613 0.08 36.81 -17.36
C LEU A 613 -0.26 37.92 -16.36
N LEU A 614 -0.01 37.67 -15.08
CA LEU A 614 -0.42 38.57 -14.00
C LEU A 614 0.44 39.84 -13.92
N ASN A 615 1.73 39.76 -14.25
CA ASN A 615 2.62 40.93 -14.27
C ASN A 615 2.61 41.68 -15.62
N GLY A 616 1.79 41.24 -16.59
CA GLY A 616 1.67 41.85 -17.91
C GLY A 616 2.83 41.58 -18.86
N ALA A 617 3.74 40.65 -18.55
CA ALA A 617 4.83 40.22 -19.44
C ALA A 617 4.40 39.24 -20.54
N CYS A 618 3.14 38.80 -20.54
CA CYS A 618 2.47 38.29 -21.74
C CYS A 618 1.02 38.82 -21.82
N SER A 619 0.55 39.02 -23.04
CA SER A 619 -0.87 39.29 -23.31
C SER A 619 -1.73 38.05 -23.09
N THR A 620 -3.06 38.25 -22.96
CA THR A 620 -4.01 37.13 -22.86
C THR A 620 -3.92 36.19 -24.06
N ASP A 621 -3.77 36.72 -25.28
CA ASP A 621 -3.65 35.90 -26.49
C ASP A 621 -2.37 35.04 -26.47
N GLU A 622 -1.24 35.62 -26.05
CA GLU A 622 0.04 34.90 -25.89
C GLU A 622 -0.04 33.82 -24.79
N PHE A 623 -0.76 34.08 -23.71
CA PHE A 623 -1.02 33.08 -22.67
C PHE A 623 -1.82 31.92 -23.24
N VAL A 624 -2.90 32.22 -23.96
CA VAL A 624 -3.80 31.22 -24.56
C VAL A 624 -3.06 30.33 -25.54
N GLU A 625 -2.25 30.93 -26.42
CA GLU A 625 -1.43 30.18 -27.38
C GLU A 625 -0.46 29.22 -26.68
N GLN A 626 0.30 29.72 -25.70
CA GLN A 626 1.24 28.91 -24.93
C GLN A 626 0.54 27.82 -24.12
N LYS A 627 -0.60 28.11 -23.49
CA LYS A 627 -1.35 27.15 -22.69
C LYS A 627 -1.90 26.01 -23.54
N VAL A 628 -2.49 26.33 -24.69
CA VAL A 628 -2.99 25.33 -25.64
C VAL A 628 -1.85 24.47 -26.18
N ALA A 629 -0.69 25.06 -26.45
CA ALA A 629 0.50 24.32 -26.89
C ALA A 629 0.97 23.32 -25.81
N ILE A 630 1.04 23.76 -24.55
CA ILE A 630 1.41 22.91 -23.41
C ILE A 630 0.44 21.71 -23.29
N ASP A 631 -0.87 21.93 -23.42
CA ASP A 631 -1.85 20.86 -23.25
C ASP A 631 -1.91 19.87 -24.41
N ARG A 632 -1.51 20.30 -25.62
CA ARG A 632 -1.52 19.45 -26.83
C ARG A 632 -0.29 18.55 -26.95
N ASP A 633 0.83 18.90 -26.33
CA ASP A 633 2.05 18.10 -26.38
C ASP A 633 1.83 16.72 -25.73
N SER A 634 1.87 15.63 -26.51
CA SER A 634 1.58 14.26 -26.07
C SER A 634 2.76 13.54 -25.40
N THR A 635 3.97 14.10 -25.47
CA THR A 635 5.17 13.53 -24.80
C THR A 635 5.12 13.70 -23.28
N THR A 636 4.19 14.51 -22.78
CA THR A 636 4.03 14.89 -21.38
C THR A 636 2.88 14.17 -20.68
N PHE A 637 2.38 13.00 -21.11
CA PHE A 637 1.30 12.32 -20.35
C PHE A 637 1.68 12.03 -18.89
N ARG A 638 2.98 11.78 -18.62
CA ARG A 638 3.55 11.67 -17.26
C ARG A 638 3.83 13.02 -16.59
N GLU A 639 3.94 14.12 -17.33
CA GLU A 639 4.20 15.48 -16.82
C GLU A 639 2.90 16.30 -16.64
N ARG A 640 1.82 16.00 -17.39
CA ARG A 640 0.49 16.63 -17.35
C ARG A 640 -0.21 16.56 -15.98
N PHE A 641 0.16 15.59 -15.15
CA PHE A 641 -0.45 15.37 -13.84
C PHE A 641 0.57 15.25 -12.68
N LEU A 642 1.88 15.27 -12.96
CA LEU A 642 2.94 15.20 -11.94
C LEU A 642 3.94 16.37 -11.98
N GLY A 643 3.80 17.32 -12.89
CA GLY A 643 4.65 18.50 -12.90
C GLY A 643 4.50 19.28 -14.18
N ALA A 644 3.65 20.31 -14.15
CA ALA A 644 3.76 21.39 -15.11
C ALA A 644 5.15 22.01 -14.93
N LEU A 645 6.05 21.80 -15.90
CA LEU A 645 7.28 22.57 -16.16
C LEU A 645 7.87 23.24 -14.91
N MET A 646 8.46 22.43 -14.02
CA MET A 646 9.19 22.96 -12.87
C MET A 646 10.54 23.52 -13.36
N ASP A 647 10.62 24.83 -13.58
CA ASP A 647 11.92 25.52 -13.72
C ASP A 647 12.50 25.88 -12.33
N SER A 648 11.68 25.89 -11.27
CA SER A 648 12.11 26.16 -9.90
C SER A 648 12.02 24.91 -9.03
N ALA A 649 13.16 24.46 -8.48
CA ALA A 649 13.20 23.40 -7.48
C ALA A 649 12.34 23.79 -6.26
N VAL A 650 11.36 22.96 -5.90
CA VAL A 650 10.65 23.09 -4.61
C VAL A 650 11.69 23.12 -3.49
N PRO A 651 11.61 24.06 -2.53
CA PRO A 651 12.50 24.05 -1.37
C PRO A 651 12.45 22.69 -0.68
N SER A 652 13.61 22.05 -0.53
CA SER A 652 13.73 20.83 0.27
C SER A 652 14.16 21.20 1.67
N VAL A 653 13.32 20.91 2.65
CA VAL A 653 13.64 21.17 4.06
C VAL A 653 14.75 20.24 4.54
N GLN A 654 15.50 20.68 5.54
CA GLN A 654 16.55 19.87 6.14
C GLN A 654 15.95 18.67 6.88
N SER A 655 16.52 17.49 6.66
CA SER A 655 16.16 16.26 7.38
C SER A 655 17.17 16.00 8.51
N LEU A 656 16.70 15.93 9.74
CA LEU A 656 17.52 15.74 10.94
C LEU A 656 17.35 14.32 11.50
N ASN A 657 18.45 13.67 11.88
CA ASN A 657 18.34 12.46 12.72
C ASN A 657 17.88 12.83 14.14
N LYS A 658 17.53 11.85 14.98
CA LYS A 658 17.05 12.09 16.35
C LYS A 658 17.94 13.06 17.15
N ALA A 659 19.24 12.79 17.22
CA ALA A 659 20.15 13.59 18.06
C ALA A 659 20.23 15.04 17.57
N ALA A 660 20.33 15.25 16.26
CA ALA A 660 20.33 16.58 15.67
C ALA A 660 18.97 17.30 15.87
N ALA A 661 17.85 16.56 15.85
CA ALA A 661 16.54 17.11 16.12
C ALA A 661 16.37 17.55 17.58
N GLU A 662 16.89 16.78 18.54
CA GLU A 662 16.93 17.16 19.96
C GLU A 662 17.73 18.44 20.19
N ASP A 663 18.96 18.50 19.66
CA ASP A 663 19.81 19.69 19.74
C ASP A 663 19.14 20.90 19.09
N TRP A 664 18.50 20.70 17.94
CA TRP A 664 17.81 21.75 17.21
C TRP A 664 16.60 22.28 17.98
N LEU A 665 15.74 21.40 18.52
CA LEU A 665 14.59 21.77 19.34
C LEU A 665 15.02 22.57 20.56
N HIS A 666 16.09 22.16 21.22
CA HIS A 666 16.60 22.84 22.40
C HIS A 666 17.17 24.22 22.05
N SER A 667 18.06 24.29 21.05
CA SER A 667 18.78 25.51 20.66
C SER A 667 17.85 26.60 20.13
N HIS A 668 16.76 26.20 19.48
CA HIS A 668 15.85 27.12 18.80
C HIS A 668 14.51 27.33 19.53
N GLN A 669 14.31 26.69 20.68
CA GLN A 669 13.02 26.60 21.36
C GLN A 669 11.92 26.14 20.39
N GLY A 670 12.23 25.09 19.62
CA GLY A 670 11.39 24.59 18.55
C GLY A 670 10.08 23.96 19.05
N VAL A 671 9.07 24.00 18.19
CA VAL A 671 7.76 23.37 18.37
C VAL A 671 7.68 22.17 17.44
N ILE A 672 7.15 21.05 17.92
CA ILE A 672 6.95 19.84 17.13
C ILE A 672 5.57 19.88 16.51
N ILE A 673 5.48 19.70 15.19
CA ILE A 673 4.21 19.51 14.49
C ILE A 673 4.08 18.02 14.15
N ASP A 674 3.14 17.35 14.80
CA ASP A 674 2.73 16.00 14.46
C ASP A 674 1.75 16.02 13.29
N CYS A 675 2.22 15.63 12.11
CA CYS A 675 1.46 15.64 10.86
C CYS A 675 0.55 14.40 10.69
N ARG A 676 0.48 13.53 11.71
CA ARG A 676 -0.36 12.34 11.71
C ARG A 676 -1.82 12.71 11.98
N GLU A 677 -2.74 11.89 11.48
CA GLU A 677 -4.16 12.06 11.81
C GLU A 677 -4.40 11.79 13.30
N PRO A 678 -5.45 12.38 13.93
CA PRO A 678 -5.63 12.28 15.38
C PRO A 678 -5.77 10.83 15.87
N TYR A 679 -6.44 9.98 15.08
CA TYR A 679 -6.54 8.55 15.38
C TYR A 679 -5.19 7.82 15.35
N GLU A 680 -4.20 8.30 14.57
CA GLU A 680 -2.85 7.74 14.58
C GLU A 680 -2.07 8.22 15.82
N SER A 681 -2.22 9.49 16.19
CA SER A 681 -1.54 10.07 17.36
C SER A 681 -2.06 9.50 18.68
N ASP A 682 -3.38 9.33 18.81
CA ASP A 682 -4.06 8.82 20.02
C ASP A 682 -3.68 7.37 20.33
N VAL A 683 -3.49 6.57 19.29
CA VAL A 683 -3.13 5.15 19.41
C VAL A 683 -1.65 4.95 19.71
N SER A 684 -0.80 5.87 19.24
CA SER A 684 0.63 5.60 19.08
C SER A 684 1.31 5.17 20.37
N ARG A 685 1.80 3.92 20.40
CA ARG A 685 2.54 3.36 21.55
C ARG A 685 3.88 4.09 21.80
N ARG A 686 4.54 4.54 20.73
CA ARG A 686 5.75 5.39 20.76
C ARG A 686 5.38 6.83 20.42
N GLY A 687 4.97 7.58 21.44
CA GLY A 687 4.60 8.98 21.29
C GLY A 687 5.81 9.89 21.09
N ILE A 688 5.58 11.07 20.51
CA ILE A 688 6.58 12.15 20.43
C ILE A 688 7.17 12.45 21.82
N THR A 689 6.36 12.35 22.87
CA THR A 689 6.80 12.50 24.27
C THR A 689 7.76 11.40 24.73
N GLU A 690 7.61 10.16 24.27
CA GLU A 690 8.58 9.09 24.57
C GLU A 690 9.89 9.34 23.84
N LEU A 691 9.81 9.84 22.60
CA LEU A 691 10.99 10.07 21.77
C LEU A 691 11.85 11.24 22.26
N PHE A 692 11.21 12.36 22.64
CA PHE A 692 11.87 13.62 22.98
C PHE A 692 11.76 14.02 24.46
N GLY A 693 11.04 13.26 25.29
CA GLY A 693 10.93 13.50 26.74
C GLY A 693 10.38 14.89 27.09
N GLU A 694 11.04 15.56 28.05
CA GLU A 694 10.65 16.90 28.51
C GLU A 694 10.64 17.97 27.40
N LEU A 695 11.44 17.80 26.33
CA LEU A 695 11.48 18.75 25.21
C LEU A 695 10.13 18.87 24.50
N ALA A 696 9.33 17.81 24.50
CA ALA A 696 8.00 17.78 23.89
C ALA A 696 6.92 18.40 24.79
N SER A 697 7.17 18.55 26.10
CA SER A 697 6.14 18.96 27.05
C SER A 697 5.61 20.38 26.74
N GLY A 698 4.33 20.47 26.35
CA GLY A 698 3.70 21.73 25.96
C GLY A 698 4.19 22.33 24.63
N ARG A 699 4.96 21.58 23.83
CA ARG A 699 5.52 22.02 22.54
C ARG A 699 5.14 21.12 21.37
N VAL A 700 4.13 20.28 21.52
CA VAL A 700 3.61 19.43 20.44
C VAL A 700 2.27 19.96 19.99
N LEU A 701 2.16 20.23 18.69
CA LEU A 701 0.90 20.54 18.02
C LEU A 701 0.57 19.35 17.13
N ASN A 702 -0.58 18.70 17.34
CA ASN A 702 -1.09 17.74 16.37
C ASN A 702 -1.85 18.52 15.29
N ILE A 703 -1.23 18.65 14.13
CA ILE A 703 -1.81 19.32 12.96
C ILE A 703 -1.75 18.31 11.82
N PRO A 704 -2.80 17.48 11.67
CA PRO A 704 -2.91 16.57 10.54
C PRO A 704 -2.80 17.32 9.22
N LEU A 705 -2.28 16.66 8.19
CA LEU A 705 -2.17 17.28 6.86
C LEU A 705 -3.55 17.71 6.32
N SER A 706 -4.60 16.93 6.65
CA SER A 706 -6.01 17.24 6.35
C SER A 706 -6.51 18.55 6.98
N ARG A 707 -5.83 19.06 8.00
CA ARG A 707 -6.17 20.31 8.74
C ARG A 707 -5.14 21.42 8.56
N MET A 708 -4.06 21.17 7.81
CA MET A 708 -2.98 22.15 7.65
C MET A 708 -3.47 23.45 7.00
N THR A 709 -4.35 23.35 5.99
CA THR A 709 -4.93 24.52 5.31
C THR A 709 -5.72 25.41 6.28
N ASP A 710 -6.49 24.81 7.20
CA ASP A 710 -7.27 25.55 8.21
C ASP A 710 -6.36 26.35 9.14
N VAL A 711 -5.35 25.67 9.69
CA VAL A 711 -4.36 26.24 10.61
C VAL A 711 -3.52 27.34 9.95
N LEU A 712 -3.27 27.25 8.65
CA LEU A 712 -2.61 28.33 7.90
C LEU A 712 -3.59 29.49 7.63
N SER A 713 -4.81 29.17 7.20
CA SER A 713 -5.82 30.17 6.84
C SER A 713 -6.18 31.06 8.02
N ASN A 714 -6.24 30.51 9.23
CA ASN A 714 -6.61 31.24 10.45
C ASN A 714 -5.41 31.91 11.15
N GLY A 715 -4.19 31.78 10.62
CA GLY A 715 -2.97 32.36 11.17
C GLY A 715 -2.47 31.71 12.47
N ALA A 716 -2.86 30.45 12.75
CA ALA A 716 -2.44 29.75 13.98
C ALA A 716 -0.96 29.32 13.95
N LEU A 717 -0.30 29.31 12.78
CA LEU A 717 1.15 29.12 12.66
C LEU A 717 1.88 30.45 12.42
N ASN A 718 3.03 30.59 13.07
CA ASN A 718 3.87 31.77 12.95
C ASN A 718 5.12 31.44 12.14
N SER A 719 5.31 32.09 10.99
CA SER A 719 6.46 31.85 10.09
C SER A 719 7.83 32.13 10.72
N SER A 720 7.88 32.92 11.79
CA SER A 720 9.12 33.19 12.54
C SER A 720 9.48 32.11 13.55
N GLN A 721 8.55 31.20 13.89
CA GLN A 721 8.74 30.09 14.82
C GLN A 721 9.51 28.94 14.18
N HIS A 722 10.30 28.24 14.99
CA HIS A 722 11.01 27.03 14.57
C HIS A 722 10.11 25.80 14.72
N TYR A 723 9.87 25.08 13.63
CA TYR A 723 9.09 23.84 13.64
C TYR A 723 9.89 22.59 13.23
N LEU A 724 9.80 21.54 14.05
CA LEU A 724 10.20 20.18 13.68
C LEU A 724 8.95 19.40 13.27
N LEU A 725 8.84 19.01 12.01
CA LEU A 725 7.73 18.22 11.52
C LEU A 725 8.03 16.73 11.69
N VAL A 726 7.04 16.01 12.19
CA VAL A 726 7.12 14.58 12.47
C VAL A 726 5.91 13.87 11.87
N CYS A 727 6.16 12.70 11.30
CA CYS A 727 5.12 11.72 10.98
C CYS A 727 5.68 10.32 11.21
N ARG A 728 4.97 9.27 10.76
CA ARG A 728 5.44 7.89 10.89
C ARG A 728 6.82 7.65 10.24
N THR A 729 6.96 7.85 8.93
CA THR A 729 8.17 7.49 8.18
C THR A 729 9.06 8.68 7.81
N GLY A 730 8.62 9.90 8.13
CA GLY A 730 9.23 11.15 7.69
C GLY A 730 8.73 11.64 6.33
N ASN A 731 8.08 10.81 5.51
CA ASN A 731 7.67 11.22 4.15
C ASN A 731 6.57 12.29 4.16
N ARG A 732 5.51 12.08 4.95
CA ARG A 732 4.38 13.03 5.06
C ARG A 732 4.84 14.37 5.66
N SER A 733 5.68 14.33 6.69
CA SER A 733 6.24 15.52 7.34
C SER A 733 7.25 16.24 6.44
N MET A 734 7.99 15.53 5.61
CA MET A 734 8.85 16.13 4.57
C MET A 734 8.02 16.91 3.54
N GLN A 735 6.94 16.31 3.03
CA GLN A 735 6.03 16.97 2.09
C GLN A 735 5.40 18.22 2.71
N ALA A 736 4.91 18.11 3.95
CA ALA A 736 4.38 19.24 4.69
C ALA A 736 5.44 20.34 4.89
N GLY A 737 6.66 19.96 5.25
CA GLY A 737 7.76 20.89 5.46
C GLY A 737 8.15 21.64 4.19
N ASN A 738 8.31 20.92 3.07
CA ASN A 738 8.61 21.52 1.76
C ASN A 738 7.53 22.52 1.34
N THR A 739 6.26 22.19 1.61
CA THR A 739 5.15 23.09 1.34
C THR A 739 5.19 24.31 2.25
N LEU A 740 5.38 24.15 3.56
CA LEU A 740 5.53 25.28 4.48
C LEU A 740 6.70 26.20 4.10
N ALA A 741 7.84 25.64 3.69
CA ALA A 741 8.98 26.42 3.22
C ALA A 741 8.62 27.24 1.96
N LEU A 742 7.86 26.67 1.03
CA LEU A 742 7.32 27.38 -0.12
C LEU A 742 6.37 28.53 0.28
N LEU A 743 5.70 28.42 1.43
CA LEU A 743 4.83 29.46 2.01
C LEU A 743 5.58 30.49 2.87
N GLY A 744 6.92 30.49 2.85
CA GLY A 744 7.75 31.44 3.59
C GLY A 744 8.06 31.05 5.04
N PHE A 745 7.83 29.79 5.43
CA PHE A 745 8.31 29.26 6.71
C PHE A 745 9.74 28.76 6.56
N ASP A 746 10.73 29.64 6.67
CA ASP A 746 12.15 29.29 6.45
C ASP A 746 12.77 28.43 7.56
N LYS A 747 12.05 28.25 8.68
CA LYS A 747 12.53 27.65 9.93
C LYS A 747 11.89 26.30 10.22
N VAL A 748 11.70 25.50 9.17
CA VAL A 748 11.09 24.17 9.26
C VAL A 748 12.11 23.08 8.97
N VAL A 749 12.07 22.01 9.75
CA VAL A 749 12.93 20.84 9.58
C VAL A 749 12.10 19.56 9.72
N ASN A 750 12.55 18.47 9.11
CA ASN A 750 11.88 17.17 9.17
C ASN A 750 12.68 16.18 10.01
N LEU A 751 12.01 15.31 10.79
CA LEU A 751 12.65 14.16 11.42
C LEU A 751 12.90 13.04 10.40
N ALA A 752 14.18 12.76 10.11
CA ALA A 752 14.61 11.71 9.19
C ALA A 752 14.13 10.34 9.68
N GLY A 753 13.39 9.63 8.83
CA GLY A 753 12.80 8.33 9.18
C GLY A 753 11.56 8.38 10.06
N GLY A 754 11.13 9.57 10.48
CA GLY A 754 9.96 9.77 11.34
C GLY A 754 10.05 9.00 12.66
N LEU A 755 8.91 8.67 13.25
CA LEU A 755 8.83 7.85 14.46
C LEU A 755 9.21 6.37 14.24
N ALA A 756 9.24 5.90 12.98
CA ALA A 756 9.50 4.50 12.69
C ALA A 756 10.98 4.10 12.81
N LEU A 757 11.91 5.04 12.59
CA LEU A 757 13.35 4.79 12.63
C LEU A 757 14.06 5.40 13.86
N ASN A 758 13.32 6.07 14.75
CA ASN A 758 13.84 6.75 15.94
C ASN A 758 13.11 6.27 17.19
#